data_AF-A0A7W9HVC6-F1
#
_entry.id   AF-A0A7W9HVC6-F1
#
_cell.length_a   1.000
_cell.length_b   1.000
_cell.length_c   1.000
_cell.angle_alpha   90.00
_cell.angle_beta   90.00
_cell.angle_gamma   90.00
#
_symmetry.space_group_name_H-M   'P 1'
#
loop_
_entity.id
_entity.type
_entity.pdbx_description
1 polymer ?
#
loop_
_entity_poly.entity_id
_entity_poly.type
_entity_poly.pdbx_seq_one_letter_code
_entity_poly.pdbx_strand_id
1 'polypeptide(L)'
;MDDMFHFFAGRDQVTVRIPLVQPAAFPRHDLTQWPSDAGKPIVVPRQALLDAAGRMDGIVPRKWKQTLEEAQFLVPGNDRTSVTSFTIDRIFHMLGIVGVGKSTLRDTLTYYLVTEKQMRVTIVVGDVAEVLSLVEMFTKLGCAAAPVLGVTSREQHTQRLHRRIAGKDERNALAHDDPAFIHLSTSCALNALVHEDDAPISYNDAPCDFLRRQRKRKPKNSDRQLPDYTRLSYSCPFWGKCPRHHPARALVDADIWVTTPAGLVDGSVPRSQNAERIRYLELAARRSHLVIVDEADRVQMQLDQMFAPAVTLAGEASVSWLDQLSTHKIQELVAGRRIQLSNRDVENWTSALSTASMVTDRIYALLVSSWDLRKWVAWSYFNAWQLGSRFVSLLFADREEVLEKQAGKGKRKKERRPAPDEETALKMEAAKVRLNKIFDEFRKDPHGQRADMCDEAVALVELANGLIHTKRSRRTRSRVQEVLAILLGESAQLCWPEHEHEWAQVADKLELTIFLCALEPALALLTGMWPLVQAALNLKFNDLHRRPLDYGPLVPEAPMGNVLGFEFSTHGHDTGGVRSGELRLFRCSGVGRDLLSRIPDIPRPDGHPGSHVLLMSGSSWAGESTRYHILEPVDLVLEPSAEKMKRITDESALRLEFARHLGVPLTLSGADPDDRPEILQKMVAFFAERDDEPNSRFEYELVSLPPNRRHLLVLTGSYDEAKIVADAIAQAMHRDRVVRLMPDDEPDREDEDENAAPTLRRGDVSTLAGLPAAILVAPLLAVERGHNILDLDKEEAAIGTVYFLARPNPRPDDLRLAIQAINDWIMRSMADGSFSQRVRDAESIGAAGRELRHLARKEWYRVMGRSLAWSRLGDDRVSVTWDLLVLMWQVIGRLVRGGVEARVVLVDAAFAPGTAKALEQQKIPGQKVLVTDHDDVQTSLLLSIREVLGDYLTTGRAGEHSARECAIVTSLYAPLWHAIDRCVRTPTNGDSL
;
A
#
# COMPACT_ATOMS: atom_id res chain seq x y z
N MET A 1 -28.29 4.26 45.27
CA MET A 1 -27.62 2.96 45.44
C MET A 1 -26.64 2.83 44.30
N ASP A 2 -25.35 2.93 44.56
CA ASP A 2 -24.34 2.85 43.49
C ASP A 2 -24.10 1.39 43.14
N ASP A 3 -23.99 1.11 41.83
CA ASP A 3 -23.59 -0.19 41.33
C ASP A 3 -22.07 -0.19 41.12
N MET A 4 -21.40 -1.24 41.61
CA MET A 4 -19.97 -1.42 41.37
C MET A 4 -19.77 -2.18 40.05
N PHE A 5 -18.91 -1.63 39.20
CA PHE A 5 -18.51 -2.25 37.95
C PHE A 5 -17.01 -2.54 37.98
N HIS A 6 -16.59 -3.58 37.28
CA HIS A 6 -15.18 -3.93 37.11
C HIS A 6 -14.87 -4.18 35.64
N PHE A 7 -13.63 -3.87 35.26
CA PHE A 7 -13.03 -4.15 33.96
C PHE A 7 -11.52 -4.30 34.14
N PHE A 8 -10.81 -4.66 33.07
CA PHE A 8 -9.36 -4.77 33.06
C PHE A 8 -8.76 -3.65 32.22
N ALA A 9 -7.74 -2.98 32.76
CA ALA A 9 -6.92 -2.00 32.04
C ALA A 9 -5.46 -2.49 32.09
N GLY A 10 -4.89 -2.84 30.94
CA GLY A 10 -3.59 -3.50 30.87
C GLY A 10 -3.51 -4.77 31.74
N ARG A 11 -2.72 -4.68 32.82
CA ARG A 11 -2.44 -5.78 33.76
C ARG A 11 -3.36 -5.78 35.00
N ASP A 12 -4.07 -4.69 35.25
CA ASP A 12 -4.75 -4.42 36.52
C ASP A 12 -6.28 -4.49 36.39
N GLN A 13 -6.92 -5.04 37.42
CA GLN A 13 -8.38 -5.08 37.51
C GLN A 13 -8.90 -3.81 38.18
N VAL A 14 -9.43 -2.89 37.38
CA VAL A 14 -9.95 -1.61 37.86
C VAL A 14 -11.42 -1.76 38.25
N THR A 15 -11.76 -1.27 39.44
CA THR A 15 -13.14 -1.26 39.94
C THR A 15 -13.62 0.18 40.05
N VAL A 16 -14.76 0.48 39.42
CA VAL A 16 -15.33 1.83 39.39
C VAL A 16 -16.75 1.82 39.96
N ARG A 17 -17.04 2.79 40.82
CA ARG A 17 -18.40 3.06 41.30
C ARG A 17 -19.06 4.06 40.37
N ILE A 18 -20.06 3.60 39.62
CA ILE A 18 -20.78 4.46 38.67
C ILE A 18 -22.11 4.85 39.30
N PRO A 19 -22.40 6.15 39.48
CA PRO A 19 -23.72 6.59 39.94
C PRO A 19 -24.78 6.21 38.90
N LEU A 20 -25.95 5.74 39.35
CA LEU A 20 -27.11 5.47 38.50
C LEU A 20 -27.69 6.80 37.97
N VAL A 21 -27.01 7.42 37.01
CA VAL A 21 -27.55 8.52 36.22
C VAL A 21 -28.48 7.91 35.17
N GLN A 22 -29.63 8.54 34.90
CA GLN A 22 -30.43 8.17 33.73
C GLN A 22 -29.52 8.30 32.50
N PRO A 23 -29.25 7.20 31.76
CA PRO A 23 -28.40 7.29 30.59
C PRO A 23 -29.05 8.26 29.61
N ALA A 24 -28.26 9.23 29.13
CA ALA A 24 -28.70 10.10 28.05
C ALA A 24 -29.11 9.21 26.85
N ALA A 25 -30.17 9.58 26.14
CA ALA A 25 -30.61 8.83 24.97
C ALA A 25 -29.43 8.65 23.99
N PHE A 26 -29.23 7.41 23.53
CA PHE A 26 -28.20 7.10 22.55
C PHE A 26 -28.74 7.45 21.16
N PRO A 27 -28.22 8.46 20.45
CA PRO A 27 -28.65 8.76 19.09
C PRO A 27 -28.31 7.57 18.20
N ARG A 28 -29.27 7.04 17.44
CA ARG A 28 -29.11 5.81 16.64
C ARG A 28 -29.17 6.12 15.15
N HIS A 29 -28.48 5.33 14.35
CA HIS A 29 -28.69 5.36 12.91
C HIS A 29 -29.98 4.63 12.55
N ASP A 30 -30.86 5.30 11.83
CA ASP A 30 -32.04 4.66 11.23
C ASP A 30 -31.62 3.90 9.98
N LEU A 31 -31.72 2.57 10.05
CA LEU A 31 -31.37 1.65 8.95
C LEU A 31 -32.52 1.46 7.96
N THR A 32 -33.73 1.89 8.35
CA THR A 32 -34.95 1.74 7.55
C THR A 32 -35.31 3.00 6.78
N GLN A 33 -34.64 4.11 7.06
CA GLN A 33 -34.86 5.38 6.37
C GLN A 33 -34.41 5.29 4.91
N TRP A 34 -35.37 5.44 4.00
CA TRP A 34 -35.07 5.49 2.57
C TRP A 34 -34.47 6.87 2.20
N PRO A 35 -33.51 6.91 1.26
CA PRO A 35 -33.11 8.12 0.57
C PRO A 35 -34.34 8.77 -0.04
N SER A 36 -34.48 10.09 0.11
CA SER A 36 -35.66 10.85 -0.30
C SER A 36 -36.00 10.68 -1.78
N ASP A 37 -34.98 10.41 -2.61
CA ASP A 37 -35.12 10.30 -4.06
C ASP A 37 -35.25 8.87 -4.60
N ALA A 38 -35.29 7.86 -3.71
CA ALA A 38 -35.40 6.45 -4.09
C ALA A 38 -34.37 5.97 -5.16
N GLY A 39 -33.18 6.59 -5.20
CA GLY A 39 -32.12 6.24 -6.17
C GLY A 39 -32.32 6.78 -7.59
N LYS A 40 -33.07 7.87 -7.77
CA LYS A 40 -33.18 8.56 -9.07
C LYS A 40 -31.84 9.19 -9.48
N PRO A 41 -31.50 9.18 -10.78
CA PRO A 41 -30.30 9.84 -11.29
C PRO A 41 -30.21 11.32 -10.89
N ILE A 42 -29.02 11.75 -10.47
CA ILE A 42 -28.77 13.12 -10.01
C ILE A 42 -28.32 13.97 -11.20
N VAL A 43 -29.18 14.90 -11.64
CA VAL A 43 -28.86 15.84 -12.71
C VAL A 43 -28.24 17.11 -12.12
N VAL A 44 -27.04 17.45 -12.56
CA VAL A 44 -26.28 18.60 -12.06
C VAL A 44 -26.03 19.59 -13.20
N PRO A 45 -26.70 20.76 -13.22
CA PRO A 45 -26.41 21.82 -14.17
C PRO A 45 -25.19 22.64 -13.73
N ARG A 46 -24.30 22.97 -14.68
CA ARG A 46 -23.09 23.78 -14.44
C ARG A 46 -23.41 25.14 -13.82
N GLN A 47 -24.52 25.77 -14.24
CA GLN A 47 -24.93 27.07 -13.70
C GLN A 47 -25.19 27.02 -12.19
N ALA A 48 -25.83 25.95 -11.71
CA ALA A 48 -26.10 25.84 -10.28
C ALA A 48 -24.82 25.63 -9.46
N LEU A 49 -23.80 24.98 -10.03
CA LEU A 49 -22.49 24.86 -9.38
C LEU A 49 -21.78 26.22 -9.29
N LEU A 50 -21.89 27.06 -10.34
CA LEU A 50 -21.33 28.42 -10.33
C LEU A 50 -22.04 29.33 -9.32
N ASP A 51 -23.37 29.21 -9.23
CA ASP A 51 -24.17 29.97 -8.26
C ASP A 51 -23.84 29.51 -6.82
N ALA A 52 -23.67 28.21 -6.60
CA ALA A 52 -23.20 27.66 -5.33
C ALA A 52 -21.79 28.14 -4.97
N ALA A 53 -20.85 28.12 -5.91
CA ALA A 53 -19.50 28.62 -5.72
C ALA A 53 -19.49 30.11 -5.34
N GLY A 54 -20.30 30.93 -6.01
CA GLY A 54 -20.43 32.36 -5.67
C GLY A 54 -20.92 32.61 -4.24
N ARG A 55 -21.82 31.76 -3.72
CA ARG A 55 -22.25 31.84 -2.30
C ARG A 55 -21.15 31.38 -1.35
N MET A 56 -20.42 30.33 -1.69
CA MET A 56 -19.30 29.83 -0.89
C MET A 56 -18.19 30.90 -0.79
N ASP A 57 -17.79 31.52 -1.91
CA ASP A 57 -16.80 32.60 -1.98
C ASP A 57 -17.19 33.79 -1.08
N GLY A 58 -18.49 34.03 -0.90
CA GLY A 58 -19.02 35.09 -0.03
C GLY A 58 -18.94 34.79 1.47
N ILE A 59 -18.87 33.51 1.86
CA ILE A 59 -18.74 33.08 3.26
C ILE A 59 -17.27 32.88 3.62
N VAL A 60 -16.55 32.15 2.76
CA VAL A 60 -15.13 31.86 2.91
C VAL A 60 -14.44 32.38 1.64
N PRO A 61 -13.48 33.31 1.75
CA PRO A 61 -12.81 33.89 0.59
C PRO A 61 -11.80 32.89 -0.02
N ARG A 62 -12.29 31.90 -0.76
CA ARG A 62 -11.52 31.03 -1.65
C ARG A 62 -12.12 31.22 -3.03
N LYS A 63 -11.30 31.41 -4.07
CA LYS A 63 -11.76 31.72 -5.44
C LYS A 63 -12.40 30.49 -6.13
N TRP A 64 -13.44 29.89 -5.55
CA TRP A 64 -14.07 28.69 -6.12
C TRP A 64 -14.77 29.02 -7.44
N LYS A 65 -15.45 30.17 -7.52
CA LYS A 65 -16.17 30.57 -8.73
C LYS A 65 -15.23 30.75 -9.92
N GLN A 66 -14.14 31.50 -9.73
CA GLN A 66 -13.14 31.73 -10.79
C GLN A 66 -12.57 30.40 -11.29
N THR A 67 -12.19 29.51 -10.37
CA THR A 67 -11.62 28.20 -10.71
C THR A 67 -12.58 27.35 -11.54
N LEU A 68 -13.88 27.39 -11.24
CA LEU A 68 -14.91 26.61 -11.94
C LEU A 68 -15.30 27.22 -13.31
N GLU A 69 -15.20 28.54 -13.46
CA GLU A 69 -15.40 29.23 -14.74
C GLU A 69 -14.30 28.87 -15.74
N GLU A 70 -13.06 28.79 -15.27
CA GLU A 70 -11.89 28.43 -16.07
C GLU A 70 -11.85 26.94 -16.48
N ALA A 71 -12.59 26.08 -15.77
CA ALA A 71 -12.66 24.65 -16.05
C ALA A 71 -13.66 24.30 -17.16
N GLN A 72 -13.23 23.46 -18.10
CA GLN A 72 -14.07 22.93 -19.18
C GLN A 72 -14.52 21.49 -18.87
N PHE A 73 -15.81 21.24 -19.11
CA PHE A 73 -16.48 19.95 -18.91
C PHE A 73 -16.63 19.28 -20.27
N LEU A 74 -15.88 18.22 -20.52
CA LEU A 74 -15.85 17.54 -21.83
C LEU A 74 -16.28 16.08 -21.69
N VAL A 75 -17.14 15.62 -22.60
CA VAL A 75 -17.42 14.18 -22.73
C VAL A 75 -16.39 13.59 -23.71
N PRO A 76 -15.68 12.52 -23.32
CA PRO A 76 -14.67 11.93 -24.18
C PRO A 76 -15.32 11.26 -25.41
N GLY A 77 -14.85 11.62 -26.60
CA GLY A 77 -15.37 11.15 -27.90
C GLY A 77 -14.76 11.94 -29.07
N ASN A 78 -15.16 11.62 -30.31
CA ASN A 78 -14.61 12.25 -31.54
C ASN A 78 -14.67 13.78 -31.51
N ASP A 79 -15.80 14.35 -31.07
CA ASP A 79 -16.05 15.79 -31.16
C ASP A 79 -15.70 16.56 -29.88
N ARG A 80 -15.23 15.87 -28.82
CA ARG A 80 -14.93 16.43 -27.48
C ARG A 80 -15.94 17.53 -27.08
N THR A 81 -17.22 17.18 -27.04
CA THR A 81 -18.29 18.14 -26.85
C THR A 81 -18.29 18.69 -25.42
N SER A 82 -18.34 20.02 -25.32
CA SER A 82 -18.53 20.68 -24.02
C SER A 82 -19.97 20.54 -23.55
N VAL A 83 -20.14 20.20 -22.28
CA VAL A 83 -21.44 19.89 -21.69
C VAL A 83 -21.80 20.88 -20.59
N THR A 84 -23.06 21.31 -20.58
CA THR A 84 -23.61 22.28 -19.60
C THR A 84 -24.29 21.61 -18.41
N SER A 85 -24.60 20.32 -18.49
CA SER A 85 -25.15 19.52 -17.37
C SER A 85 -24.76 18.05 -17.49
N PHE A 86 -24.37 17.43 -16.40
CA PHE A 86 -24.08 15.99 -16.35
C PHE A 86 -25.04 15.27 -15.40
N THR A 87 -25.25 13.97 -15.65
CA THR A 87 -26.13 13.13 -14.84
C THR A 87 -25.30 12.04 -14.18
N ILE A 88 -25.40 11.92 -12.87
CA ILE A 88 -24.76 10.86 -12.09
C ILE A 88 -25.79 9.74 -11.94
N ASP A 89 -25.55 8.61 -12.59
CA ASP A 89 -26.33 7.37 -12.44
C ASP A 89 -25.40 6.21 -12.10
N ARG A 90 -25.74 5.47 -11.04
CA ARG A 90 -24.95 4.39 -10.41
C ARG A 90 -23.46 4.72 -10.15
N ILE A 91 -22.59 4.70 -11.15
CA ILE A 91 -21.17 5.07 -11.08
C ILE A 91 -20.91 6.12 -12.14
N PHE A 92 -20.34 7.25 -11.74
CA PHE A 92 -19.91 8.31 -12.64
C PHE A 92 -18.40 8.50 -12.47
N HIS A 93 -17.63 8.26 -13.52
CA HIS A 93 -16.18 8.39 -13.47
C HIS A 93 -15.72 9.69 -14.13
N MET A 94 -15.14 10.56 -13.31
CA MET A 94 -14.62 11.85 -13.72
C MET A 94 -13.10 11.88 -13.65
N LEU A 95 -12.49 12.22 -14.77
CA LEU A 95 -11.09 12.58 -14.85
C LEU A 95 -10.93 14.10 -14.76
N GLY A 96 -9.86 14.56 -14.13
CA GLY A 96 -9.46 15.95 -14.24
C GLY A 96 -7.95 16.08 -14.20
N ILE A 97 -7.37 16.92 -15.06
CA ILE A 97 -5.92 17.18 -15.07
C ILE A 97 -5.47 17.70 -13.69
N VAL A 98 -4.20 17.51 -13.33
CA VAL A 98 -3.68 18.02 -12.05
C VAL A 98 -3.78 19.55 -12.04
N GLY A 99 -4.37 20.13 -11.00
CA GLY A 99 -4.53 21.58 -10.87
C GLY A 99 -5.77 22.19 -11.54
N VAL A 100 -6.65 21.39 -12.16
CA VAL A 100 -7.87 21.88 -12.86
C VAL A 100 -9.04 22.26 -11.93
N GLY A 101 -8.90 22.10 -10.62
CA GLY A 101 -9.99 22.38 -9.66
C GLY A 101 -10.91 21.20 -9.34
N LYS A 102 -10.41 19.95 -9.40
CA LYS A 102 -11.17 18.76 -8.95
C LYS A 102 -11.75 18.91 -7.54
N SER A 103 -10.92 19.35 -6.58
CA SER A 103 -11.37 19.59 -5.21
C SER A 103 -12.42 20.72 -5.14
N THR A 104 -12.27 21.78 -5.94
CA THR A 104 -13.29 22.84 -6.07
C THR A 104 -14.63 22.29 -6.56
N LEU A 105 -14.62 21.41 -7.56
CA LEU A 105 -15.84 20.78 -8.05
C LEU A 105 -16.48 19.86 -7.00
N ARG A 106 -15.68 19.05 -6.30
CA ARG A 106 -16.14 18.23 -5.17
C ARG A 106 -16.82 19.08 -4.09
N ASP A 107 -16.17 20.17 -3.69
CA ASP A 107 -16.64 21.03 -2.60
C ASP A 107 -17.94 21.76 -2.99
N THR A 108 -17.98 22.34 -4.19
CA THR A 108 -19.17 23.05 -4.72
C THR A 108 -20.35 22.11 -5.00
N LEU A 109 -20.09 20.91 -5.55
CA LEU A 109 -21.11 19.88 -5.74
C LEU A 109 -21.71 19.44 -4.40
N THR A 110 -20.86 19.16 -3.41
CA THR A 110 -21.34 18.75 -2.08
C THR A 110 -22.22 19.83 -1.45
N TYR A 111 -21.76 21.09 -1.47
CA TYR A 111 -22.52 22.21 -0.93
C TYR A 111 -23.87 22.39 -1.64
N TYR A 112 -23.90 22.31 -2.97
CA TYR A 112 -25.13 22.38 -3.76
C TYR A 112 -26.12 21.27 -3.39
N LEU A 113 -25.67 20.01 -3.30
CA LEU A 113 -26.54 18.88 -3.01
C LEU A 113 -27.12 18.95 -1.59
N VAL A 114 -26.35 19.40 -0.61
CA VAL A 114 -26.80 19.49 0.79
C VAL A 114 -27.75 20.67 0.99
N THR A 115 -27.40 21.85 0.45
CA THR A 115 -28.18 23.06 0.72
C THR A 115 -29.44 23.18 -0.13
N GLU A 116 -29.38 22.84 -1.43
CA GLU A 116 -30.52 23.02 -2.33
C GLU A 116 -31.36 21.76 -2.50
N LYS A 117 -30.74 20.58 -2.45
CA LYS A 117 -31.43 19.29 -2.63
C LYS A 117 -31.70 18.57 -1.32
N GLN A 118 -31.16 19.03 -0.18
CA GLN A 118 -31.26 18.39 1.12
C GLN A 118 -30.80 16.92 1.10
N MET A 119 -29.79 16.62 0.27
CA MET A 119 -29.24 15.28 0.10
C MET A 119 -28.08 15.04 1.08
N ARG A 120 -27.91 13.77 1.46
CA ARG A 120 -26.79 13.29 2.28
C ARG A 120 -25.65 12.78 1.42
N VAL A 121 -24.42 13.19 1.72
CA VAL A 121 -23.22 12.92 0.91
C VAL A 121 -22.11 12.33 1.79
N THR A 122 -21.39 11.34 1.26
CA THR A 122 -20.15 10.83 1.87
C THR A 122 -18.97 11.14 0.98
N ILE A 123 -17.92 11.74 1.54
CA ILE A 123 -16.67 12.06 0.84
C ILE A 123 -15.57 11.18 1.40
N VAL A 124 -14.89 10.46 0.50
CA VAL A 124 -13.72 9.63 0.79
C VAL A 124 -12.48 10.34 0.30
N VAL A 125 -11.55 10.63 1.22
CA VAL A 125 -10.29 11.35 0.96
C VAL A 125 -9.08 10.54 1.40
N GLY A 126 -7.88 10.92 0.93
CA GLY A 126 -6.68 10.10 1.07
C GLY A 126 -6.04 10.07 2.46
N ASP A 127 -6.31 11.08 3.30
CA ASP A 127 -5.71 11.19 4.63
C ASP A 127 -6.63 11.86 5.67
N VAL A 128 -6.31 11.67 6.96
CA VAL A 128 -7.11 12.18 8.08
C VAL A 128 -6.99 13.70 8.26
N ALA A 129 -5.89 14.31 7.81
CA ALA A 129 -5.70 15.75 7.89
C ALA A 129 -6.67 16.48 6.95
N GLU A 130 -6.86 15.95 5.74
CA GLU A 130 -7.86 16.40 4.78
C GLU A 130 -9.27 16.15 5.30
N VAL A 131 -9.54 15.00 5.95
CA VAL A 131 -10.84 14.74 6.60
C VAL A 131 -11.21 15.88 7.57
N LEU A 132 -10.29 16.24 8.48
CA LEU A 132 -10.55 17.26 9.49
C LEU A 132 -10.69 18.66 8.87
N SER A 133 -9.83 18.99 7.90
CA SER A 133 -9.88 20.26 7.16
C SER A 133 -11.20 20.45 6.40
N LEU A 134 -11.72 19.39 5.77
CA LEU A 134 -13.00 19.46 5.05
C LEU A 134 -14.20 19.56 6.00
N VAL A 135 -14.19 18.81 7.11
CA VAL A 135 -15.24 18.94 8.12
C VAL A 135 -15.29 20.37 8.67
N GLU A 136 -14.13 20.96 8.98
CA GLU A 136 -14.05 22.34 9.45
C GLU A 136 -14.56 23.32 8.37
N MET A 137 -14.15 23.14 7.11
CA MET A 137 -14.57 23.97 5.99
C MET A 137 -16.09 23.93 5.78
N PHE A 138 -16.70 22.75 5.73
CA PHE A 138 -18.16 22.63 5.57
C PHE A 138 -18.93 23.13 6.79
N THR A 139 -18.38 22.97 8.00
CA THR A 139 -18.97 23.53 9.22
C THR A 139 -18.98 25.06 9.17
N LYS A 140 -17.89 25.69 8.69
CA LYS A 140 -17.84 27.15 8.45
C LYS A 140 -18.83 27.63 7.39
N LEU A 141 -19.10 26.79 6.38
CA LEU A 141 -20.14 27.06 5.37
C LEU A 141 -21.57 26.84 5.88
N GLY A 142 -21.75 26.46 7.14
CA GLY A 142 -23.06 26.23 7.77
C GLY A 142 -23.68 24.86 7.48
N CYS A 143 -22.91 23.91 6.94
CA CYS A 143 -23.36 22.53 6.70
C CYS A 143 -23.03 21.63 7.90
N ALA A 144 -23.91 20.68 8.21
CA ALA A 144 -23.66 19.68 9.25
C ALA A 144 -22.70 18.59 8.73
N ALA A 145 -21.41 18.71 9.05
CA ALA A 145 -20.37 17.76 8.64
C ALA A 145 -19.77 17.02 9.84
N ALA A 146 -19.46 15.73 9.68
CA ALA A 146 -18.81 14.93 10.72
C ALA A 146 -17.77 13.95 10.14
N PRO A 147 -16.65 13.70 10.86
CA PRO A 147 -15.63 12.78 10.40
C PRO A 147 -15.89 11.34 10.86
N VAL A 148 -15.69 10.37 9.97
CA VAL A 148 -15.62 8.94 10.32
C VAL A 148 -14.15 8.57 10.52
N LEU A 149 -13.75 8.38 11.78
CA LEU A 149 -12.37 8.08 12.18
C LEU A 149 -12.26 6.68 12.79
N GLY A 150 -11.16 6.00 12.48
CA GLY A 150 -10.81 4.73 13.11
C GLY A 150 -10.58 4.88 14.62
N VAL A 151 -11.04 3.91 15.39
CA VAL A 151 -10.91 3.95 16.86
C VAL A 151 -9.45 3.80 17.27
N THR A 152 -8.72 2.84 16.70
CA THR A 152 -7.37 2.41 17.13
C THR A 152 -6.26 3.42 16.87
N SER A 153 -6.36 4.22 15.80
CA SER A 153 -5.34 5.19 15.38
C SER A 153 -5.53 6.59 15.97
N ARG A 154 -6.52 6.79 16.85
CA ARG A 154 -6.91 8.12 17.34
C ARG A 154 -5.83 8.80 18.19
N GLU A 155 -5.09 8.06 19.00
CA GLU A 155 -3.94 8.61 19.74
C GLU A 155 -2.86 9.15 18.79
N GLN A 156 -2.53 8.39 17.74
CA GLN A 156 -1.57 8.81 16.72
C GLN A 156 -2.06 10.05 15.97
N HIS A 157 -3.34 10.11 15.58
CA HIS A 157 -3.91 11.28 14.92
C HIS A 157 -3.90 12.53 15.81
N THR A 158 -4.15 12.36 17.11
CA THR A 158 -4.08 13.45 18.10
C THR A 158 -2.65 13.97 18.23
N GLN A 159 -1.67 13.06 18.34
CA GLN A 159 -0.24 13.42 18.38
C GLN A 159 0.21 14.15 17.10
N ARG A 160 -0.20 13.66 15.92
CA ARG A 160 0.11 14.31 14.64
C ARG A 160 -0.47 15.73 14.56
N LEU A 161 -1.71 15.93 15.01
CA LEU A 161 -2.31 17.27 15.04
C LEU A 161 -1.56 18.21 16.00
N HIS A 162 -1.23 17.75 17.21
CA HIS A 162 -0.41 18.53 18.14
C HIS A 162 0.94 18.95 17.53
N ARG A 163 1.63 18.02 16.86
CA ARG A 163 2.91 18.30 16.19
C ARG A 163 2.76 19.33 15.08
N ARG A 164 1.74 19.20 14.22
CA ARG A 164 1.46 20.14 13.14
C ARG A 164 1.20 21.56 13.65
N ILE A 165 0.46 21.69 14.76
CA ILE A 165 0.16 23.01 15.34
C ILE A 165 1.42 23.62 15.97
N ALA A 166 2.21 22.81 16.69
CA ALA A 166 3.48 23.27 17.26
C ALA A 166 4.46 23.78 16.18
N GLY A 167 4.42 23.22 14.97
CA GLY A 167 5.22 23.66 13.82
C GLY A 167 4.82 25.00 13.20
N LYS A 168 3.66 25.58 13.57
CA LYS A 168 3.12 26.84 13.02
C LYS A 168 3.24 28.05 13.95
N ASP A 169 4.29 28.12 14.78
CA ASP A 169 4.63 29.19 15.76
C ASP A 169 3.98 29.12 17.17
N GLU A 170 3.06 28.20 17.45
CA GLU A 170 2.54 28.02 18.81
C GLU A 170 3.43 27.05 19.61
N ARG A 171 4.49 27.59 20.25
CA ARG A 171 5.47 26.80 21.04
C ARG A 171 4.87 26.00 22.20
N ASN A 172 3.60 26.21 22.55
CA ASN A 172 2.92 25.53 23.64
C ASN A 172 1.78 24.64 23.12
N ALA A 173 1.94 23.31 23.25
CA ALA A 173 0.93 22.31 22.89
C ALA A 173 -0.39 22.40 23.69
N LEU A 174 -0.45 23.26 24.71
CA LEU A 174 -1.63 23.52 25.55
C LEU A 174 -2.30 24.88 25.25
N ALA A 175 -1.74 25.69 24.35
CA ALA A 175 -2.22 27.06 24.06
C ALA A 175 -3.09 27.17 22.80
N HIS A 176 -3.28 26.07 22.05
CA HIS A 176 -4.12 26.06 20.85
C HIS A 176 -5.58 25.76 21.20
N ASP A 177 -6.51 26.35 20.43
CA ASP A 177 -7.96 26.10 20.50
C ASP A 177 -8.48 25.61 19.14
N ASP A 178 -7.78 24.64 18.53
CA ASP A 178 -8.19 24.08 17.23
C ASP A 178 -9.47 23.24 17.38
N PRO A 179 -10.56 23.55 16.63
CA PRO A 179 -11.84 22.84 16.73
C PRO A 179 -11.74 21.35 16.36
N ALA A 180 -10.73 20.93 15.62
CA ALA A 180 -10.53 19.53 15.24
C ALA A 180 -10.29 18.61 16.45
N PHE A 181 -9.77 19.12 17.58
CA PHE A 181 -9.57 18.32 18.80
C PHE A 181 -10.87 17.80 19.40
N ILE A 182 -12.00 18.47 19.16
CA ILE A 182 -13.32 17.99 19.56
C ILE A 182 -13.60 16.61 18.95
N HIS A 183 -13.10 16.36 17.74
CA HIS A 183 -13.24 15.07 17.06
C HIS A 183 -12.17 14.06 17.43
N LEU A 184 -11.06 14.47 18.06
CA LEU A 184 -9.92 13.63 18.39
C LEU A 184 -9.79 13.28 19.87
N SER A 185 -10.63 13.84 20.75
CA SER A 185 -10.58 13.59 22.20
C SER A 185 -10.31 12.12 22.59
N THR A 186 -9.22 11.89 23.32
CA THR A 186 -8.78 10.58 23.82
C THR A 186 -9.15 10.36 25.30
N SER A 187 -9.62 11.40 25.99
CA SER A 187 -9.88 11.37 27.43
C SER A 187 -11.10 10.51 27.79
N CYS A 188 -10.94 9.63 28.78
CA CYS A 188 -12.03 8.84 29.34
C CYS A 188 -12.64 9.52 30.58
N ALA A 189 -13.96 9.73 30.59
CA ALA A 189 -14.65 10.29 31.76
C ALA A 189 -14.59 9.37 32.99
N LEU A 190 -14.37 8.07 32.82
CA LEU A 190 -14.21 7.13 33.93
C LEU A 190 -12.92 7.35 34.71
N ASN A 191 -11.89 7.99 34.14
CA ASN A 191 -10.64 8.28 34.85
C ASN A 191 -10.86 9.13 36.11
N ALA A 192 -11.91 9.97 36.14
CA ALA A 192 -12.28 10.73 37.32
C ALA A 192 -12.89 9.88 38.45
N LEU A 193 -13.26 8.62 38.17
CA LEU A 193 -13.88 7.68 39.11
C LEU A 193 -12.96 6.50 39.45
N VAL A 194 -11.77 6.44 38.84
CA VAL A 194 -10.72 5.48 39.16
C VAL A 194 -10.05 5.90 40.47
N HIS A 195 -9.59 4.93 41.28
CA HIS A 195 -8.89 5.22 42.53
C HIS A 195 -7.54 5.91 42.26
N GLU A 196 -7.10 6.82 43.14
CA GLU A 196 -5.88 7.61 42.95
C GLU A 196 -4.60 6.76 42.80
N ASP A 197 -4.59 5.54 43.34
CA ASP A 197 -3.46 4.60 43.24
C ASP A 197 -3.43 3.81 41.92
N ASP A 198 -4.53 3.79 41.16
CA ASP A 198 -4.64 3.04 39.91
C ASP A 198 -4.13 3.90 38.73
N ALA A 199 -3.42 3.27 37.78
CA ALA A 199 -2.96 3.95 36.57
C ALA A 199 -4.16 4.49 35.74
N PRO A 200 -4.01 5.66 35.08
CA PRO A 200 -5.07 6.20 34.24
C PRO A 200 -5.38 5.22 33.10
N ILE A 201 -6.66 5.07 32.77
CA ILE A 201 -7.09 4.13 31.74
C ILE A 201 -6.57 4.62 30.38
N SER A 202 -5.74 3.80 29.73
CA SER A 202 -5.29 4.05 28.36
C SER A 202 -6.47 4.06 27.39
N TYR A 203 -6.35 4.78 26.28
CA TYR A 203 -7.46 4.93 25.34
C TYR A 203 -7.98 3.58 24.81
N ASN A 204 -7.08 2.65 24.49
CA ASN A 204 -7.42 1.31 23.99
C ASN A 204 -7.96 0.34 25.06
N ASP A 205 -7.95 0.75 26.33
CA ASP A 205 -8.41 -0.05 27.47
C ASP A 205 -9.75 0.42 28.04
N ALA A 206 -10.30 1.53 27.54
CA ALA A 206 -11.54 2.05 28.11
C ALA A 206 -12.73 1.10 27.83
N PRO A 207 -13.53 0.78 28.86
CA PRO A 207 -14.53 -0.29 28.81
C PRO A 207 -15.87 0.20 28.27
N CYS A 208 -15.88 0.77 27.06
CA CYS A 208 -17.08 1.41 26.49
C CYS A 208 -18.24 0.42 26.25
N ASP A 209 -17.95 -0.81 25.83
CA ASP A 209 -18.97 -1.83 25.49
C ASP A 209 -18.88 -3.11 26.36
N PHE A 210 -17.91 -3.19 27.28
CA PHE A 210 -17.58 -4.41 28.03
C PHE A 210 -17.52 -4.24 29.56
N LEU A 211 -18.26 -3.27 30.11
CA LEU A 211 -18.40 -3.10 31.56
C LEU A 211 -19.12 -4.28 32.19
N ARG A 212 -18.57 -4.83 33.28
CA ARG A 212 -19.16 -5.97 34.01
C ARG A 212 -19.67 -5.52 35.37
N ARG A 213 -20.97 -5.72 35.63
CA ARG A 213 -21.57 -5.41 36.93
C ARG A 213 -21.12 -6.43 37.97
N GLN A 214 -20.62 -5.96 39.11
CA GLN A 214 -20.29 -6.80 40.25
C GLN A 214 -21.59 -7.09 41.02
N ARG A 215 -22.06 -8.34 41.02
CA ARG A 215 -23.20 -8.73 41.87
C ARG A 215 -22.81 -8.62 43.34
N LYS A 216 -23.63 -7.94 44.15
CA LYS A 216 -23.66 -8.17 45.60
C LYS A 216 -24.03 -9.64 45.81
N ARG A 217 -23.22 -10.39 46.57
CA ARG A 217 -23.47 -11.80 46.95
C ARG A 217 -24.95 -11.96 47.35
N LYS A 218 -25.77 -12.64 46.54
CA LYS A 218 -27.07 -13.15 47.00
C LYS A 218 -26.86 -14.49 47.72
N PRO A 219 -27.70 -14.82 48.72
CA PRO A 219 -27.56 -16.04 49.51
C PRO A 219 -27.65 -17.29 48.63
N LYS A 220 -26.99 -18.37 49.07
CA LYS A 220 -26.99 -19.71 48.47
C LYS A 220 -28.42 -20.27 48.38
N ASN A 221 -29.16 -19.96 47.33
CA ASN A 221 -30.30 -20.76 46.86
C ASN A 221 -30.82 -20.23 45.51
N SER A 222 -30.17 -20.66 44.44
CA SER A 222 -30.79 -20.78 43.12
C SER A 222 -29.93 -21.72 42.28
N ASP A 223 -30.39 -22.96 42.14
CA ASP A 223 -29.83 -23.99 41.27
C ASP A 223 -29.94 -23.56 39.80
N ARG A 224 -28.81 -23.09 39.26
CA ARG A 224 -28.37 -23.02 37.86
C ARG A 224 -27.31 -21.92 37.78
N GLN A 225 -26.12 -22.22 38.29
CA GLN A 225 -24.94 -21.39 38.05
C GLN A 225 -24.54 -21.53 36.58
N LEU A 226 -24.98 -20.59 35.74
CA LEU A 226 -24.35 -20.39 34.44
C LEU A 226 -22.87 -19.99 34.66
N PRO A 227 -21.93 -20.49 33.84
CA PRO A 227 -20.50 -20.20 33.99
C PRO A 227 -20.18 -18.71 33.98
N ASP A 228 -19.18 -18.31 34.76
CA ASP A 228 -18.76 -16.93 34.99
C ASP A 228 -18.29 -16.16 33.72
N TYR A 229 -18.09 -16.84 32.58
CA TYR A 229 -17.78 -16.22 31.29
C TYR A 229 -19.02 -15.74 30.52
N THR A 230 -20.24 -16.12 30.94
CA THR A 230 -21.51 -15.64 30.35
C THR A 230 -22.01 -14.34 30.98
N ARG A 231 -21.12 -13.59 31.67
CA ARG A 231 -21.43 -12.29 32.27
C ARG A 231 -21.89 -11.31 31.19
N LEU A 232 -23.14 -10.86 31.30
CA LEU A 232 -23.72 -9.79 30.48
C LEU A 232 -22.81 -8.55 30.56
N SER A 233 -22.21 -8.18 29.42
CA SER A 233 -21.47 -6.94 29.23
C SER A 233 -22.45 -5.79 29.05
N TYR A 234 -22.24 -4.70 29.79
CA TYR A 234 -23.03 -3.48 29.68
C TYR A 234 -22.22 -2.40 28.94
N SER A 235 -22.92 -1.57 28.19
CA SER A 235 -22.39 -0.32 27.64
C SER A 235 -22.15 0.71 28.75
N CYS A 236 -21.17 1.58 28.53
CA CYS A 236 -20.86 2.67 29.44
C CYS A 236 -22.05 3.64 29.58
N PRO A 237 -22.56 3.92 30.80
CA PRO A 237 -23.66 4.87 30.99
C PRO A 237 -23.36 6.30 30.51
N PHE A 238 -22.09 6.69 30.50
CA PHE A 238 -21.66 8.02 30.05
C PHE A 238 -21.55 8.14 28.53
N TRP A 239 -21.77 7.07 27.75
CA TRP A 239 -21.54 7.06 26.31
C TRP A 239 -22.26 8.20 25.57
N GLY A 240 -23.50 8.52 25.96
CA GLY A 240 -24.32 9.57 25.32
C GLY A 240 -23.75 10.99 25.43
N LYS A 241 -22.87 11.27 26.39
CA LYS A 241 -22.20 12.57 26.57
C LYS A 241 -20.67 12.48 26.54
N CYS A 242 -20.11 11.30 26.28
CA CYS A 242 -18.68 11.06 26.32
C CYS A 242 -17.96 11.82 25.19
N PRO A 243 -16.94 12.66 25.46
CA PRO A 243 -16.18 13.36 24.42
C PRO A 243 -15.53 12.42 23.40
N ARG A 244 -15.04 11.25 23.86
CA ARG A 244 -14.50 10.20 22.99
C ARG A 244 -15.46 9.78 21.88
N HIS A 245 -16.75 9.65 22.19
CA HIS A 245 -17.77 9.22 21.23
C HIS A 245 -18.49 10.40 20.55
N HIS A 246 -17.99 11.63 20.70
CA HIS A 246 -18.56 12.80 20.03
C HIS A 246 -18.65 12.62 18.50
N PRO A 247 -17.61 12.17 17.76
CA PRO A 247 -17.73 11.93 16.33
C PRO A 247 -18.84 10.93 15.97
N ALA A 248 -18.91 9.80 16.68
CA ALA A 248 -19.91 8.76 16.42
C ALA A 248 -21.35 9.27 16.59
N ARG A 249 -21.59 10.15 17.56
CA ARG A 249 -22.88 10.80 17.76
C ARG A 249 -23.18 11.83 16.68
N ALA A 250 -22.20 12.68 16.34
CA ALA A 250 -22.34 13.71 15.32
C ALA A 250 -22.69 13.12 13.94
N LEU A 251 -22.20 11.91 13.63
CA LEU A 251 -22.53 11.21 12.37
C LEU A 251 -24.02 10.93 12.18
N VAL A 252 -24.82 10.84 13.25
CA VAL A 252 -26.27 10.58 13.15
C VAL A 252 -26.98 11.74 12.46
N ASP A 253 -26.67 12.96 12.90
CA ASP A 253 -27.34 14.19 12.47
C ASP A 253 -26.64 14.86 11.28
N ALA A 254 -25.38 14.50 10.98
CA ALA A 254 -24.60 15.13 9.92
C ALA A 254 -25.04 14.75 8.50
N ASP A 255 -25.28 15.73 7.64
CA ASP A 255 -25.61 15.53 6.23
C ASP A 255 -24.38 15.14 5.39
N ILE A 256 -23.19 15.60 5.81
CA ILE A 256 -21.92 15.32 5.15
C ILE A 256 -21.06 14.42 6.04
N TRP A 257 -20.67 13.27 5.50
CA TRP A 257 -19.66 12.42 6.11
C TRP A 257 -18.34 12.58 5.37
N VAL A 258 -17.25 12.76 6.11
CA VAL A 258 -15.90 12.77 5.52
C VAL A 258 -15.07 11.68 6.15
N THR A 259 -14.39 10.87 5.34
CA THR A 259 -13.67 9.68 5.83
C THR A 259 -12.48 9.33 4.95
N THR A 260 -11.63 8.43 5.45
CA THR A 260 -10.61 7.75 4.65
C THR A 260 -11.10 6.35 4.25
N PRO A 261 -10.54 5.72 3.19
CA PRO A 261 -10.91 4.37 2.81
C PRO A 261 -10.81 3.36 3.96
N ALA A 262 -9.74 3.45 4.76
CA ALA A 262 -9.55 2.61 5.93
C ALA A 262 -10.62 2.84 7.00
N GLY A 263 -10.95 4.11 7.29
CA GLY A 263 -12.00 4.46 8.26
C GLY A 263 -13.38 3.95 7.85
N LEU A 264 -13.66 3.95 6.55
CA LEU A 264 -14.93 3.50 5.99
C LEU A 264 -15.07 1.97 5.98
N VAL A 265 -14.01 1.26 5.57
CA VAL A 265 -14.00 -0.20 5.42
C VAL A 265 -13.84 -0.90 6.78
N ASP A 266 -12.88 -0.49 7.61
CA ASP A 266 -12.61 -1.15 8.89
C ASP A 266 -13.49 -0.64 10.03
N GLY A 267 -13.95 0.61 9.93
CA GLY A 267 -14.78 1.25 10.94
C GLY A 267 -16.11 0.53 11.14
N SER A 268 -16.48 0.36 12.41
CA SER A 268 -17.77 -0.23 12.81
C SER A 268 -18.57 0.74 13.65
N VAL A 269 -19.89 0.69 13.51
CA VAL A 269 -20.81 1.44 14.36
C VAL A 269 -20.73 0.87 15.79
N PRO A 270 -20.52 1.71 16.82
CA PRO A 270 -20.49 1.25 18.20
C PRO A 270 -21.77 0.51 18.59
N ARG A 271 -21.64 -0.60 19.34
CA ARG A 271 -22.80 -1.40 19.78
C ARG A 271 -23.78 -0.64 20.67
N SER A 272 -23.26 0.38 21.36
CA SER A 272 -24.07 1.29 22.17
C SER A 272 -25.03 2.14 21.32
N GLN A 273 -24.74 2.30 20.02
CA GLN A 273 -25.50 3.10 19.07
C GLN A 273 -26.56 2.26 18.33
N ASN A 274 -26.13 1.15 17.73
CA ASN A 274 -26.97 0.20 17.02
C ASN A 274 -26.72 -1.22 17.55
N ALA A 275 -27.78 -2.00 17.70
CA ALA A 275 -27.66 -3.39 18.15
C ALA A 275 -27.15 -4.31 17.03
N GLU A 276 -27.46 -3.94 15.79
CA GLU A 276 -26.98 -4.56 14.57
C GLU A 276 -25.47 -4.32 14.40
N ARG A 277 -24.74 -5.33 13.94
CA ARG A 277 -23.31 -5.19 13.61
C ARG A 277 -23.18 -4.68 12.19
N ILE A 278 -22.95 -3.37 12.05
CA ILE A 278 -22.88 -2.70 10.75
C ILE A 278 -21.56 -1.94 10.63
N ARG A 279 -20.99 -1.96 9.42
CA ARG A 279 -19.79 -1.20 9.04
C ARG A 279 -20.17 0.16 8.47
N TYR A 280 -19.28 1.14 8.60
CA TYR A 280 -19.56 2.46 8.05
C TYR A 280 -19.69 2.47 6.52
N LEU A 281 -18.98 1.60 5.80
CA LEU A 281 -19.15 1.46 4.34
C LEU A 281 -20.58 1.07 3.97
N GLU A 282 -21.11 0.05 4.61
CA GLU A 282 -22.47 -0.42 4.37
C GLU A 282 -23.50 0.65 4.74
N LEU A 283 -23.30 1.31 5.87
CA LEU A 283 -24.18 2.38 6.32
C LEU A 283 -24.12 3.61 5.39
N ALA A 284 -22.94 3.97 4.87
CA ALA A 284 -22.77 5.04 3.90
C ALA A 284 -23.51 4.71 2.59
N ALA A 285 -23.40 3.46 2.11
CA ALA A 285 -24.11 3.02 0.90
C ALA A 285 -25.63 3.00 1.06
N ARG A 286 -26.16 2.85 2.29
CA ARG A 286 -27.60 2.93 2.58
C ARG A 286 -28.09 4.37 2.79
N ARG A 287 -27.35 5.16 3.56
CA ARG A 287 -27.76 6.52 3.99
C ARG A 287 -27.54 7.56 2.90
N SER A 288 -26.43 7.46 2.16
CA SER A 288 -25.95 8.54 1.30
C SER A 288 -26.56 8.42 -0.10
N HIS A 289 -26.97 9.56 -0.65
CA HIS A 289 -27.45 9.66 -2.02
C HIS A 289 -26.27 9.61 -2.99
N LEU A 290 -25.14 10.20 -2.59
CA LEU A 290 -23.89 10.24 -3.34
C LEU A 290 -22.70 9.92 -2.44
N VAL A 291 -21.84 9.01 -2.91
CA VAL A 291 -20.51 8.75 -2.33
C VAL A 291 -19.46 9.29 -3.32
N ILE A 292 -18.71 10.30 -2.91
CA ILE A 292 -17.63 10.88 -3.70
C ILE A 292 -16.31 10.26 -3.25
N VAL A 293 -15.59 9.64 -4.17
CA VAL A 293 -14.27 9.06 -3.93
C VAL A 293 -13.23 9.93 -4.64
N ASP A 294 -12.49 10.73 -3.87
CA ASP A 294 -11.39 11.52 -4.39
C ASP A 294 -10.11 10.67 -4.49
N GLU A 295 -9.25 10.99 -5.45
CA GLU A 295 -8.10 10.16 -5.84
C GLU A 295 -8.45 8.66 -5.97
N ALA A 296 -9.51 8.33 -6.72
CA ALA A 296 -10.08 6.98 -6.80
C ALA A 296 -9.07 5.87 -7.16
N ASP A 297 -8.05 6.18 -7.95
CA ASP A 297 -6.97 5.26 -8.32
C ASP A 297 -6.05 4.92 -7.13
N ARG A 298 -5.83 5.89 -6.23
CA ARG A 298 -5.14 5.62 -4.96
C ARG A 298 -6.00 4.78 -4.02
N VAL A 299 -7.30 5.08 -3.94
CA VAL A 299 -8.24 4.30 -3.14
C VAL A 299 -8.28 2.85 -3.62
N GLN A 300 -8.26 2.61 -4.93
CA GLN A 300 -8.17 1.28 -5.53
C GLN A 300 -6.95 0.49 -5.00
N MET A 301 -5.77 1.11 -5.05
CA MET A 301 -4.53 0.49 -4.56
C MET A 301 -4.56 0.25 -3.04
N GLN A 302 -5.14 1.18 -2.28
CA GLN A 302 -5.31 1.02 -0.83
C GLN A 302 -6.22 -0.15 -0.51
N LEU A 303 -7.32 -0.31 -1.24
CA LEU A 303 -8.22 -1.46 -1.05
C LEU A 303 -7.49 -2.77 -1.34
N ASP A 304 -6.76 -2.89 -2.46
CA ASP A 304 -5.97 -4.11 -2.71
C ASP A 304 -5.02 -4.45 -1.55
N GLN A 305 -4.38 -3.44 -0.97
CA GLN A 305 -3.50 -3.61 0.20
C GLN A 305 -4.28 -4.01 1.47
N MET A 306 -5.44 -3.40 1.72
CA MET A 306 -6.30 -3.75 2.86
C MET A 306 -6.79 -5.20 2.80
N PHE A 307 -7.04 -5.70 1.59
CA PHE A 307 -7.44 -7.09 1.35
C PHE A 307 -6.24 -8.05 1.19
N ALA A 308 -5.01 -7.55 1.36
CA ALA A 308 -3.78 -8.32 1.37
C ALA A 308 -2.78 -7.84 2.46
N PRO A 309 -3.14 -7.88 3.75
CA PRO A 309 -2.30 -7.36 4.82
C PRO A 309 -1.00 -8.16 4.97
N ALA A 310 0.06 -7.45 5.38
CA ALA A 310 1.35 -8.01 5.77
C ALA A 310 1.65 -7.66 7.23
N VAL A 311 2.09 -8.64 8.00
CA VAL A 311 2.36 -8.52 9.44
C VAL A 311 3.72 -9.12 9.78
N THR A 312 4.47 -8.48 10.66
CA THR A 312 5.75 -9.00 11.17
C THR A 312 5.48 -10.15 12.15
N LEU A 313 5.89 -11.37 11.78
CA LEU A 313 5.77 -12.55 12.63
C LEU A 313 6.83 -12.59 13.72
N ALA A 314 8.06 -12.20 13.40
CA ALA A 314 9.21 -12.15 14.31
C ALA A 314 10.27 -11.16 13.78
N GLY A 315 10.92 -10.40 14.66
CA GLY A 315 11.95 -9.43 14.26
C GLY A 315 12.45 -8.58 15.43
N GLU A 316 13.32 -7.61 15.13
CA GLU A 316 13.94 -6.71 16.14
C GLU A 316 12.98 -5.65 16.69
N ALA A 317 11.90 -5.34 15.95
CA ALA A 317 10.91 -4.36 16.38
C ALA A 317 10.09 -4.88 17.57
N SER A 318 9.72 -3.96 18.47
CA SER A 318 8.88 -4.18 19.66
C SER A 318 7.43 -4.64 19.39
N VAL A 319 7.14 -5.12 18.17
CA VAL A 319 5.78 -5.41 17.67
C VAL A 319 5.75 -6.72 16.85
N SER A 320 6.33 -7.81 17.38
CA SER A 320 6.13 -9.15 16.83
C SER A 320 4.71 -9.64 17.14
N TRP A 321 3.93 -9.97 16.11
CA TRP A 321 2.53 -10.37 16.28
C TRP A 321 2.38 -11.67 17.10
N LEU A 322 3.22 -12.67 16.83
CA LEU A 322 3.17 -13.93 17.58
C LEU A 322 3.51 -13.72 19.07
N ASP A 323 4.45 -12.81 19.37
CA ASP A 323 4.86 -12.51 20.73
C ASP A 323 3.77 -11.74 21.49
N GLN A 324 3.12 -10.79 20.82
CA GLN A 324 1.97 -10.07 21.40
C GLN A 324 0.80 -11.01 21.69
N LEU A 325 0.46 -11.89 20.74
CA LEU A 325 -0.61 -12.86 20.92
C LEU A 325 -0.30 -13.88 22.00
N SER A 326 0.93 -14.40 22.04
CA SER A 326 1.33 -15.36 23.05
C SER A 326 1.29 -14.73 24.45
N THR A 327 1.74 -13.48 24.58
CA THR A 327 1.66 -12.69 25.81
C THR A 327 0.21 -12.46 26.25
N HIS A 328 -0.66 -11.99 25.36
CA HIS A 328 -2.07 -11.73 25.65
C HIS A 328 -2.82 -13.02 26.04
N LYS A 329 -2.58 -14.12 25.32
CA LYS A 329 -3.14 -15.43 25.66
C LYS A 329 -2.75 -15.83 27.09
N ILE A 330 -1.46 -15.72 27.44
CA ILE A 330 -0.98 -16.10 28.77
C ILE A 330 -1.69 -15.27 29.85
N GLN A 331 -1.84 -13.96 29.65
CA GLN A 331 -2.54 -13.07 30.58
C GLN A 331 -4.00 -13.50 30.82
N GLU A 332 -4.76 -13.75 29.74
CA GLU A 332 -6.17 -14.11 29.83
C GLU A 332 -6.41 -15.52 30.40
N LEU A 333 -5.52 -16.46 30.09
CA LEU A 333 -5.53 -17.78 30.71
C LEU A 333 -5.22 -17.73 32.21
N VAL A 334 -4.30 -16.86 32.64
CA VAL A 334 -4.03 -16.65 34.07
C VAL A 334 -5.22 -15.99 34.76
N ALA A 335 -5.79 -14.94 34.17
CA ALA A 335 -6.94 -14.20 34.71
C ALA A 335 -8.17 -15.09 34.90
N GLY A 336 -8.48 -15.95 33.92
CA GLY A 336 -9.60 -16.90 34.01
C GLY A 336 -9.29 -18.19 34.76
N ARG A 337 -8.13 -18.28 35.45
CA ARG A 337 -7.66 -19.50 36.15
C ARG A 337 -7.64 -20.73 35.23
N ARG A 338 -7.39 -20.51 33.94
CA ARG A 338 -7.33 -21.52 32.86
C ARG A 338 -8.63 -22.30 32.65
N ILE A 339 -9.76 -21.86 33.22
CA ILE A 339 -11.06 -22.51 33.02
C ILE A 339 -11.44 -22.49 31.53
N GLN A 340 -10.97 -21.50 30.77
CA GLN A 340 -11.21 -21.41 29.32
C GLN A 340 -10.63 -22.60 28.53
N LEU A 341 -9.60 -23.29 29.03
CA LEU A 341 -9.04 -24.50 28.40
C LEU A 341 -10.00 -25.70 28.46
N SER A 342 -11.08 -25.64 29.25
CA SER A 342 -12.14 -26.65 29.19
C SER A 342 -12.90 -26.64 27.85
N ASN A 343 -12.80 -25.54 27.09
CA ASN A 343 -13.30 -25.48 25.73
C ASN A 343 -12.25 -26.02 24.75
N ARG A 344 -12.59 -27.10 24.04
CA ARG A 344 -11.75 -27.74 23.02
C ARG A 344 -11.28 -26.78 21.94
N ASP A 345 -12.08 -25.77 21.58
CA ASP A 345 -11.69 -24.77 20.58
C ASP A 345 -10.54 -23.88 21.08
N VAL A 346 -10.57 -23.49 22.36
CA VAL A 346 -9.52 -22.68 23.00
C VAL A 346 -8.25 -23.50 23.17
N GLU A 347 -8.38 -24.79 23.51
CA GLU A 347 -7.27 -25.73 23.61
C GLU A 347 -6.58 -25.92 22.25
N ASN A 348 -7.33 -26.27 21.21
CA ASN A 348 -6.82 -26.45 19.85
C ASN A 348 -6.12 -25.19 19.33
N TRP A 349 -6.74 -24.02 19.53
CA TRP A 349 -6.15 -22.73 19.13
C TRP A 349 -4.88 -22.43 19.92
N THR A 350 -4.85 -22.71 21.23
CA THR A 350 -3.67 -22.54 22.06
C THR A 350 -2.52 -23.44 21.61
N SER A 351 -2.81 -24.69 21.25
CA SER A 351 -1.84 -25.63 20.69
C SER A 351 -1.29 -25.12 19.35
N ALA A 352 -2.16 -24.63 18.47
CA ALA A 352 -1.76 -24.05 17.20
C ALA A 352 -0.82 -22.84 17.38
N LEU A 353 -1.09 -21.99 18.39
CA LEU A 353 -0.25 -20.83 18.68
C LEU A 353 1.13 -21.25 19.14
N SER A 354 1.19 -22.23 20.05
CA SER A 354 2.46 -22.78 20.52
C SER A 354 3.26 -23.43 19.40
N THR A 355 2.61 -24.20 18.51
CA THR A 355 3.27 -24.77 17.32
C THR A 355 3.79 -23.68 16.39
N ALA A 356 2.98 -22.66 16.08
CA ALA A 356 3.38 -21.56 15.21
C ALA A 356 4.60 -20.81 15.79
N SER A 357 4.57 -20.41 17.06
CA SER A 357 5.71 -19.75 17.72
C SER A 357 6.96 -20.62 17.68
N MET A 358 6.86 -21.91 18.04
CA MET A 358 8.02 -22.81 18.03
C MET A 358 8.61 -22.99 16.62
N VAL A 359 7.77 -23.16 15.61
CA VAL A 359 8.23 -23.34 14.22
C VAL A 359 8.84 -22.05 13.69
N THR A 360 8.24 -20.90 13.98
CA THR A 360 8.78 -19.59 13.63
C THR A 360 10.16 -19.37 14.24
N ASP A 361 10.38 -19.69 15.52
CA ASP A 361 11.70 -19.57 16.16
C ASP A 361 12.75 -20.44 15.47
N ARG A 362 12.38 -21.64 15.00
CA ARG A 362 13.29 -22.53 14.26
C ARG A 362 13.64 -22.00 12.88
N ILE A 363 12.65 -21.51 12.14
CA ILE A 363 12.87 -20.85 10.83
C ILE A 363 13.78 -19.65 11.02
N TYR A 364 13.48 -18.82 12.02
CA TYR A 364 14.27 -17.64 12.34
C TYR A 364 15.71 -18.00 12.68
N ALA A 365 15.92 -19.02 13.53
CA ALA A 365 17.26 -19.51 13.87
C ALA A 365 18.06 -19.99 12.64
N LEU A 366 17.43 -20.71 11.71
CA LEU A 366 18.07 -21.15 10.46
C LEU A 366 18.46 -19.99 9.55
N LEU A 367 17.56 -19.01 9.37
CA LEU A 367 17.82 -17.83 8.53
C LEU A 367 18.90 -16.92 9.14
N VAL A 368 18.93 -16.81 10.47
CA VAL A 368 19.95 -16.05 11.18
C VAL A 368 21.33 -16.72 11.07
N SER A 369 21.40 -18.05 11.14
CA SER A 369 22.69 -18.77 11.11
C SER A 369 23.30 -18.90 9.73
N SER A 370 22.50 -19.02 8.67
CA SER A 370 22.97 -19.49 7.37
C SER A 370 22.82 -18.44 6.27
N TRP A 371 23.93 -17.86 5.82
CA TRP A 371 23.96 -16.89 4.71
C TRP A 371 23.50 -17.50 3.38
N ASP A 372 23.82 -18.78 3.10
CA ASP A 372 23.36 -19.46 1.88
C ASP A 372 21.84 -19.62 1.84
N LEU A 373 21.20 -19.88 2.98
CA LEU A 373 19.73 -19.92 3.08
C LEU A 373 19.15 -18.53 2.90
N ARG A 374 19.76 -17.50 3.51
CA ARG A 374 19.36 -16.12 3.26
C ARG A 374 19.44 -15.81 1.78
N LYS A 375 20.54 -16.10 1.09
CA LYS A 375 20.66 -15.86 -0.35
C LYS A 375 19.67 -16.67 -1.20
N TRP A 376 19.36 -17.91 -0.79
CA TRP A 376 18.36 -18.75 -1.47
C TRP A 376 16.93 -18.18 -1.36
N VAL A 377 16.66 -17.49 -0.24
CA VAL A 377 15.37 -16.86 0.08
C VAL A 377 15.31 -15.38 -0.33
N ALA A 378 16.44 -14.67 -0.30
CA ALA A 378 16.55 -13.20 -0.27
C ALA A 378 16.06 -12.51 -1.53
N TRP A 379 15.96 -13.22 -2.65
CA TRP A 379 15.59 -12.63 -3.95
C TRP A 379 14.09 -12.65 -4.23
N SER A 380 13.28 -13.23 -3.32
CA SER A 380 11.83 -13.32 -3.54
C SER A 380 11.08 -13.81 -2.31
N TYR A 381 9.85 -13.34 -2.16
CA TYR A 381 8.83 -14.00 -1.35
C TYR A 381 8.76 -15.50 -1.60
N PHE A 382 8.47 -16.23 -0.53
CA PHE A 382 8.42 -17.69 -0.57
C PHE A 382 7.22 -18.23 0.19
N ASN A 383 6.70 -19.35 -0.29
CA ASN A 383 5.73 -20.18 0.42
C ASN A 383 6.17 -21.64 0.41
N ALA A 384 5.50 -22.49 1.19
CA ALA A 384 5.87 -23.89 1.35
C ALA A 384 5.91 -24.64 -0.01
N TRP A 385 4.97 -24.33 -0.91
CA TRP A 385 4.92 -24.95 -2.23
C TRP A 385 6.06 -24.49 -3.14
N GLN A 386 6.35 -23.18 -3.17
CA GLN A 386 7.43 -22.60 -3.99
C GLN A 386 8.79 -23.11 -3.56
N LEU A 387 9.06 -23.18 -2.25
CA LEU A 387 10.31 -23.76 -1.76
C LEU A 387 10.36 -25.27 -2.01
N GLY A 388 9.25 -25.98 -1.87
CA GLY A 388 9.18 -27.40 -2.27
C GLY A 388 9.54 -27.60 -3.75
N SER A 389 8.92 -26.83 -4.64
CA SER A 389 9.21 -26.91 -6.07
C SER A 389 10.64 -26.45 -6.41
N ARG A 390 11.14 -25.37 -5.81
CA ARG A 390 12.53 -24.91 -5.98
C ARG A 390 13.53 -25.91 -5.43
N PHE A 391 13.21 -26.57 -4.33
CA PHE A 391 14.02 -27.63 -3.74
C PHE A 391 14.09 -28.83 -4.66
N VAL A 392 12.96 -29.28 -5.19
CA VAL A 392 12.90 -30.34 -6.22
C VAL A 392 13.73 -29.93 -7.43
N SER A 393 13.56 -28.73 -7.97
CA SER A 393 14.37 -28.24 -9.09
C SER A 393 15.87 -28.21 -8.76
N LEU A 394 16.25 -27.77 -7.55
CA LEU A 394 17.64 -27.72 -7.09
C LEU A 394 18.29 -29.10 -7.03
N LEU A 395 17.56 -30.13 -6.60
CA LEU A 395 18.05 -31.52 -6.60
C LEU A 395 18.43 -32.00 -8.01
N PHE A 396 17.81 -31.44 -9.06
CA PHE A 396 18.06 -31.79 -10.46
C PHE A 396 18.82 -30.71 -11.25
N ALA A 397 19.16 -29.57 -10.63
CA ALA A 397 19.71 -28.38 -11.30
C ALA A 397 21.15 -28.55 -11.79
N ASP A 398 21.94 -29.44 -11.17
CA ASP A 398 23.33 -29.69 -11.54
C ASP A 398 23.52 -30.36 -12.93
N ARG A 399 22.43 -30.64 -13.66
CA ARG A 399 22.49 -31.14 -15.05
C ARG A 399 22.03 -30.15 -16.12
N GLU A 400 21.39 -29.03 -15.77
CA GLU A 400 20.90 -28.02 -16.74
C GLU A 400 21.85 -26.83 -16.90
N GLU A 401 22.46 -26.29 -15.82
CA GLU A 401 23.35 -25.10 -15.93
C GLU A 401 24.66 -25.36 -16.69
N VAL A 402 25.08 -26.62 -16.84
CA VAL A 402 26.25 -27.00 -17.66
C VAL A 402 25.96 -26.82 -19.16
N LEU A 403 24.69 -26.81 -19.58
CA LEU A 403 24.30 -26.71 -20.99
C LEU A 403 24.20 -25.25 -21.49
N GLU A 404 23.74 -24.30 -20.67
CA GLU A 404 23.61 -22.90 -21.10
C GLU A 404 24.89 -22.07 -20.91
N LYS A 405 25.68 -22.28 -19.85
CA LYS A 405 26.94 -21.54 -19.62
C LYS A 405 28.07 -21.95 -20.58
N GLN A 406 27.92 -23.01 -21.38
CA GLN A 406 28.87 -23.41 -22.42
C GLN A 406 28.67 -22.72 -23.78
N ALA A 407 27.60 -21.95 -23.97
CA ALA A 407 27.39 -21.19 -25.21
C ALA A 407 28.06 -19.79 -25.21
N GLY A 408 28.62 -19.34 -24.08
CA GLY A 408 29.19 -18.00 -23.93
C GLY A 408 30.58 -17.98 -23.29
N LYS A 409 31.62 -17.90 -24.13
CA LYS A 409 33.01 -17.46 -23.84
C LYS A 409 33.95 -18.40 -23.05
N GLY A 410 34.87 -19.03 -23.79
CA GLY A 410 36.33 -18.92 -23.51
C GLY A 410 37.03 -19.94 -22.59
N LYS A 411 37.55 -21.02 -23.19
CA LYS A 411 38.75 -21.82 -22.84
C LYS A 411 39.10 -22.01 -21.35
N ARG A 412 38.69 -23.16 -20.79
CA ARG A 412 39.52 -24.01 -19.91
C ARG A 412 39.12 -25.49 -20.07
N LYS A 413 40.10 -26.36 -20.34
CA LYS A 413 39.95 -27.82 -20.43
C LYS A 413 39.57 -28.38 -19.06
N LYS A 414 38.29 -28.72 -18.86
CA LYS A 414 37.82 -29.75 -17.93
C LYS A 414 36.80 -30.60 -18.68
N GLU A 415 36.83 -31.90 -18.40
CA GLU A 415 36.21 -32.97 -19.18
C GLU A 415 34.72 -32.72 -19.50
N ARG A 416 34.37 -32.81 -20.80
CA ARG A 416 32.98 -32.80 -21.28
C ARG A 416 32.29 -34.08 -20.81
N ARG A 417 31.34 -34.00 -19.87
CA ARG A 417 30.32 -35.06 -19.69
C ARG A 417 29.24 -34.89 -20.80
N PRO A 418 28.76 -35.98 -21.43
CA PRO A 418 27.76 -35.90 -22.50
C PRO A 418 26.41 -35.38 -22.00
N ALA A 419 25.65 -34.74 -22.89
CA ALA A 419 24.26 -34.32 -22.63
C ALA A 419 23.42 -35.54 -22.22
N PRO A 420 22.43 -35.39 -21.32
CA PRO A 420 21.59 -36.51 -20.88
C PRO A 420 20.80 -37.09 -22.06
N ASP A 421 20.77 -38.42 -22.17
CA ASP A 421 19.93 -39.13 -23.14
C ASP A 421 18.44 -38.77 -22.95
N GLU A 422 17.64 -38.79 -24.03
CA GLU A 422 16.18 -38.51 -24.00
C GLU A 422 15.45 -39.31 -22.91
N GLU A 423 15.86 -40.56 -22.69
CA GLU A 423 15.31 -41.44 -21.65
C GLU A 423 15.62 -40.94 -20.23
N THR A 424 16.78 -40.35 -20.02
CA THR A 424 17.19 -39.80 -18.71
C THR A 424 16.45 -38.50 -18.41
N ALA A 425 16.23 -37.65 -19.42
CA ALA A 425 15.42 -36.44 -19.28
C ALA A 425 13.96 -36.77 -18.94
N LEU A 426 13.37 -37.79 -19.58
CA LEU A 426 12.01 -38.25 -19.30
C LEU A 426 11.89 -38.81 -17.87
N LYS A 427 12.89 -39.58 -17.40
CA LYS A 427 12.95 -40.10 -16.02
C LYS A 427 13.11 -38.97 -14.99
N MET A 428 13.91 -37.95 -15.29
CA MET A 428 14.05 -36.76 -14.44
C MET A 428 12.73 -35.99 -14.32
N GLU A 429 12.03 -35.79 -15.43
CA GLU A 429 10.73 -35.09 -15.41
C GLU A 429 9.67 -35.89 -14.64
N ALA A 430 9.61 -37.22 -14.84
CA ALA A 430 8.72 -38.10 -14.08
C ALA A 430 9.05 -38.08 -12.57
N ALA A 431 10.33 -38.05 -12.19
CA ALA A 431 10.77 -37.94 -10.81
C ALA A 431 10.40 -36.58 -10.19
N LYS A 432 10.58 -35.47 -10.91
CA LYS A 432 10.12 -34.13 -10.50
C LYS A 432 8.62 -34.11 -10.23
N VAL A 433 7.82 -34.67 -11.13
CA VAL A 433 6.35 -34.76 -10.97
C VAL A 433 5.96 -35.62 -9.75
N ARG A 434 6.61 -36.76 -9.55
CA ARG A 434 6.38 -37.62 -8.38
C ARG A 434 6.70 -36.90 -7.07
N LEU A 435 7.88 -36.28 -6.96
CA LEU A 435 8.29 -35.57 -5.75
C LEU A 435 7.36 -34.39 -5.45
N ASN A 436 6.99 -33.60 -6.46
CA ASN A 436 6.02 -32.52 -6.29
C ASN A 436 4.67 -33.04 -5.76
N LYS A 437 4.20 -34.20 -6.23
CA LYS A 437 2.98 -34.85 -5.73
C LYS A 437 3.10 -35.26 -4.26
N ILE A 438 4.23 -35.82 -3.84
CA ILE A 438 4.50 -36.20 -2.43
C ILE A 438 4.52 -34.96 -1.54
N PHE A 439 5.23 -33.91 -1.94
CA PHE A 439 5.25 -32.64 -1.22
C PHE A 439 3.86 -31.99 -1.13
N ASP A 440 3.05 -32.08 -2.19
CA ASP A 440 1.66 -31.60 -2.18
C ASP A 440 0.74 -32.42 -1.26
N GLU A 441 1.01 -33.71 -1.08
CA GLU A 441 0.29 -34.57 -0.13
C GLU A 441 0.67 -34.23 1.31
N PHE A 442 1.97 -34.16 1.60
CA PHE A 442 2.50 -33.73 2.90
C PHE A 442 2.01 -32.34 3.31
N ARG A 443 2.02 -31.37 2.39
CA ARG A 443 1.56 -29.99 2.66
C ARG A 443 0.07 -29.91 3.04
N LYS A 444 -0.77 -30.85 2.56
CA LYS A 444 -2.19 -30.89 2.93
C LYS A 444 -2.41 -31.39 4.36
N ASP A 445 -1.46 -32.15 4.91
CA ASP A 445 -1.54 -32.72 6.25
C ASP A 445 -0.15 -32.92 6.87
N PRO A 446 0.53 -31.83 7.30
CA PRO A 446 1.89 -31.91 7.84
C PRO A 446 1.95 -32.58 9.22
N HIS A 447 0.81 -32.84 9.85
CA HIS A 447 0.70 -33.45 11.19
C HIS A 447 0.19 -34.89 11.15
N GLY A 448 -0.18 -35.42 9.97
CA GLY A 448 -0.60 -36.82 9.79
C GLY A 448 -1.92 -37.17 10.47
N GLN A 449 -2.93 -36.29 10.36
CA GLN A 449 -4.28 -36.54 10.87
C GLN A 449 -5.12 -37.44 9.95
N ARG A 450 -4.72 -37.60 8.68
CA ARG A 450 -5.38 -38.44 7.67
C ARG A 450 -4.77 -39.85 7.67
N ALA A 451 -5.65 -40.85 7.55
CA ALA A 451 -5.24 -42.26 7.47
C ALA A 451 -4.69 -42.66 6.09
N ASP A 452 -5.05 -41.94 5.03
CA ASP A 452 -4.75 -42.29 3.63
C ASP A 452 -3.59 -41.46 3.08
N MET A 453 -2.37 -41.67 3.58
CA MET A 453 -1.14 -41.04 3.04
C MET A 453 -0.16 -42.08 2.51
N CYS A 454 0.65 -41.71 1.51
CA CYS A 454 1.77 -42.55 1.07
C CYS A 454 2.87 -42.68 2.14
N ASP A 455 3.59 -43.80 2.12
CA ASP A 455 4.66 -44.09 3.09
C ASP A 455 5.74 -42.99 3.11
N GLU A 456 6.05 -42.40 1.95
CA GLU A 456 7.01 -41.30 1.86
C GLU A 456 6.50 -40.00 2.49
N ALA A 457 5.19 -39.71 2.41
CA ALA A 457 4.59 -38.55 3.09
C ALA A 457 4.52 -38.78 4.61
N VAL A 458 4.29 -40.01 5.06
CA VAL A 458 4.35 -40.38 6.49
C VAL A 458 5.76 -40.14 7.05
N ALA A 459 6.81 -40.52 6.31
CA ALA A 459 8.20 -40.26 6.70
C ALA A 459 8.49 -38.76 6.85
N LEU A 460 7.94 -37.91 5.98
CA LEU A 460 8.02 -36.45 6.09
C LEU A 460 7.29 -35.91 7.34
N VAL A 461 6.13 -36.46 7.70
CA VAL A 461 5.41 -36.10 8.93
C VAL A 461 6.19 -36.48 10.19
N GLU A 462 6.76 -37.68 10.24
CA GLU A 462 7.60 -38.11 11.36
C GLU A 462 8.87 -37.26 11.51
N LEU A 463 9.44 -36.84 10.37
CA LEU A 463 10.55 -35.90 10.35
C LEU A 463 10.13 -34.53 10.88
N ALA A 464 9.00 -33.99 10.42
CA ALA A 464 8.47 -32.71 10.88
C ALA A 464 8.23 -32.69 12.40
N ASN A 465 7.53 -33.70 12.93
CA ASN A 465 7.28 -33.83 14.37
C ASN A 465 8.59 -33.97 15.17
N GLY A 466 9.57 -34.69 14.60
CA GLY A 466 10.92 -34.77 15.15
C GLY A 466 11.62 -33.41 15.22
N LEU A 467 11.65 -32.69 14.11
CA LEU A 467 12.32 -31.40 13.97
C LEU A 467 11.73 -30.35 14.92
N ILE A 468 10.41 -30.30 15.05
CA ILE A 468 9.70 -29.33 15.89
C ILE A 468 9.98 -29.57 17.39
N HIS A 469 9.91 -30.83 17.84
CA HIS A 469 9.93 -31.14 19.27
C HIS A 469 11.31 -31.57 19.82
N THR A 470 12.27 -31.94 18.97
CA THR A 470 13.58 -32.41 19.45
C THR A 470 14.65 -31.31 19.52
N LYS A 471 15.53 -31.41 20.52
CA LYS A 471 16.67 -30.47 20.75
C LYS A 471 18.03 -31.04 20.29
N ARG A 472 18.09 -32.22 19.67
CA ARG A 472 19.34 -32.95 19.39
C ARG A 472 19.80 -32.82 17.92
N SER A 473 20.52 -31.76 17.61
CA SER A 473 21.03 -31.41 16.26
C SER A 473 21.71 -32.57 15.50
N ARG A 474 22.56 -33.38 16.13
CA ARG A 474 23.27 -34.50 15.45
C ARG A 474 22.36 -35.64 14.99
N ARG A 475 21.37 -36.03 15.80
CA ARG A 475 20.43 -37.12 15.42
C ARG A 475 19.42 -36.63 14.39
N THR A 476 19.05 -35.37 14.47
CA THR A 476 18.15 -34.72 13.53
C THR A 476 18.72 -34.72 12.10
N ARG A 477 20.00 -34.34 11.93
CA ARG A 477 20.66 -34.36 10.61
C ARG A 477 20.72 -35.74 9.96
N SER A 478 21.09 -36.78 10.73
CA SER A 478 21.10 -38.16 10.19
C SER A 478 19.71 -38.60 9.75
N ARG A 479 18.65 -38.15 10.44
CA ARG A 479 17.27 -38.46 10.10
C ARG A 479 16.77 -37.70 8.87
N VAL A 480 17.19 -36.45 8.69
CA VAL A 480 16.93 -35.69 7.45
C VAL A 480 17.56 -36.39 6.25
N GLN A 481 18.80 -36.89 6.39
CA GLN A 481 19.49 -37.65 5.34
C GLN A 481 18.80 -38.98 5.01
N GLU A 482 18.33 -39.70 6.03
CA GLU A 482 17.59 -40.96 5.86
C GLU A 482 16.28 -40.73 5.08
N VAL A 483 15.53 -39.69 5.44
CA VAL A 483 14.28 -39.34 4.72
C VAL A 483 14.55 -38.82 3.32
N LEU A 484 15.63 -38.07 3.09
CA LEU A 484 16.06 -37.69 1.74
C LEU A 484 16.36 -38.91 0.87
N ALA A 485 17.03 -39.93 1.42
CA ALA A 485 17.31 -41.18 0.71
C ALA A 485 16.02 -41.93 0.35
N ILE A 486 15.03 -41.95 1.26
CA ILE A 486 13.70 -42.54 1.02
C ILE A 486 12.96 -41.79 -0.10
N LEU A 487 12.95 -40.45 -0.07
CA LEU A 487 12.27 -39.62 -1.06
C LEU A 487 12.87 -39.78 -2.47
N LEU A 488 14.20 -39.89 -2.56
CA LEU A 488 14.90 -40.01 -3.82
C LEU A 488 14.84 -41.43 -4.41
N GLY A 489 14.77 -42.47 -3.58
CA GLY A 489 14.66 -43.87 -4.03
C GLY A 489 15.66 -44.24 -5.13
N GLU A 490 15.18 -44.80 -6.25
CA GLU A 490 16.00 -45.13 -7.44
C GLU A 490 16.57 -43.89 -8.15
N SER A 491 15.96 -42.72 -7.97
CA SER A 491 16.44 -41.47 -8.55
C SER A 491 17.66 -40.91 -7.82
N ALA A 492 18.05 -41.47 -6.67
CA ALA A 492 19.23 -41.09 -5.90
C ALA A 492 20.50 -40.99 -6.77
N GLN A 493 20.72 -41.92 -7.71
CA GLN A 493 21.89 -41.92 -8.60
C GLN A 493 21.94 -40.72 -9.57
N LEU A 494 20.83 -40.01 -9.78
CA LEU A 494 20.71 -38.91 -10.73
C LEU A 494 20.95 -37.53 -10.07
N CYS A 495 20.79 -37.41 -8.76
CA CYS A 495 20.68 -36.14 -8.01
C CYS A 495 21.50 -36.11 -6.70
N TRP A 496 22.38 -37.08 -6.45
CA TRP A 496 23.18 -37.17 -5.21
C TRP A 496 24.32 -36.12 -5.18
N PRO A 497 24.43 -35.27 -4.15
CA PRO A 497 25.59 -34.38 -3.98
C PRO A 497 26.88 -35.17 -3.71
N GLU A 498 27.99 -34.79 -4.37
CA GLU A 498 29.30 -35.47 -4.27
C GLU A 498 30.09 -35.06 -3.01
N HIS A 499 29.76 -33.92 -2.37
CA HIS A 499 30.53 -33.36 -1.25
C HIS A 499 29.72 -33.16 0.05
N GLU A 500 30.32 -33.44 1.22
CA GLU A 500 29.68 -33.34 2.55
C GLU A 500 29.17 -31.93 2.89
N HIS A 501 29.80 -30.87 2.36
CA HIS A 501 29.34 -29.49 2.56
C HIS A 501 28.04 -29.18 1.80
N GLU A 502 27.87 -29.72 0.60
CA GLU A 502 26.63 -29.59 -0.19
C GLU A 502 25.46 -30.31 0.48
N TRP A 503 25.74 -31.43 1.15
CA TRP A 503 24.76 -32.15 1.98
C TRP A 503 24.20 -31.30 3.10
N ALA A 504 25.04 -30.53 3.80
CA ALA A 504 24.58 -29.63 4.85
C ALA A 504 23.64 -28.55 4.29
N GLN A 505 23.98 -27.98 3.12
CA GLN A 505 23.14 -26.96 2.48
C GLN A 505 21.80 -27.52 1.97
N VAL A 506 21.79 -28.72 1.39
CA VAL A 506 20.55 -29.38 0.92
C VAL A 506 19.65 -29.77 2.10
N ALA A 507 20.24 -30.28 3.19
CA ALA A 507 19.50 -30.61 4.41
C ALA A 507 18.86 -29.37 5.04
N ASP A 508 19.60 -28.27 5.17
CA ASP A 508 19.09 -27.01 5.72
C ASP A 508 17.91 -26.45 4.87
N LYS A 509 17.98 -26.59 3.53
CA LYS A 509 16.89 -26.19 2.61
C LYS A 509 15.65 -27.08 2.76
N LEU A 510 15.83 -28.39 2.95
CA LEU A 510 14.72 -29.30 3.23
C LEU A 510 14.09 -29.02 4.61
N GLU A 511 14.91 -28.82 5.65
CA GLU A 511 14.43 -28.46 6.99
C GLU A 511 13.57 -27.19 6.94
N LEU A 512 14.04 -26.14 6.26
CA LEU A 512 13.28 -24.90 6.06
C LEU A 512 11.93 -25.16 5.36
N THR A 513 11.93 -25.97 4.30
CA THR A 513 10.71 -26.32 3.55
C THR A 513 9.70 -27.08 4.43
N ILE A 514 10.17 -28.03 5.24
CA ILE A 514 9.33 -28.79 6.18
C ILE A 514 8.74 -27.89 7.25
N PHE A 515 9.53 -27.00 7.84
CA PHE A 515 9.03 -26.05 8.83
C PHE A 515 7.94 -25.16 8.27
N LEU A 516 8.07 -24.67 7.03
CA LEU A 516 7.02 -23.87 6.40
C LEU A 516 5.75 -24.66 6.10
N CYS A 517 5.88 -25.93 5.67
CA CYS A 517 4.73 -26.83 5.52
C CYS A 517 3.96 -27.03 6.83
N ALA A 518 4.65 -27.03 7.98
CA ALA A 518 4.01 -27.10 9.30
C ALA A 518 3.47 -25.74 9.79
N LEU A 519 4.14 -24.64 9.47
CA LEU A 519 3.76 -23.30 9.89
C LEU A 519 2.47 -22.82 9.21
N GLU A 520 2.34 -23.03 7.89
CA GLU A 520 1.19 -22.56 7.11
C GLU A 520 -0.16 -23.05 7.69
N PRO A 521 -0.38 -24.35 7.96
CA PRO A 521 -1.63 -24.83 8.54
C PRO A 521 -1.85 -24.38 9.98
N ALA A 522 -0.79 -24.25 10.78
CA ALA A 522 -0.90 -23.73 12.14
C ALA A 522 -1.40 -22.27 12.13
N LEU A 523 -0.84 -21.42 11.25
CA LEU A 523 -1.30 -20.04 11.05
C LEU A 523 -2.71 -19.96 10.44
N ALA A 524 -3.04 -20.85 9.49
CA ALA A 524 -4.36 -20.94 8.91
C ALA A 524 -5.41 -21.32 9.98
N LEU A 525 -5.08 -22.24 10.88
CA LEU A 525 -5.94 -22.64 11.99
C LEU A 525 -6.11 -21.51 13.02
N LEU A 526 -5.02 -20.83 13.38
CA LEU A 526 -5.04 -19.67 14.28
C LEU A 526 -5.96 -18.57 13.78
N THR A 527 -5.86 -18.24 12.49
CA THR A 527 -6.69 -17.20 11.88
C THR A 527 -8.12 -17.68 11.62
N GLY A 528 -8.31 -18.96 11.30
CA GLY A 528 -9.63 -19.56 11.05
C GLY A 528 -10.49 -19.70 12.30
N MET A 529 -9.89 -20.13 13.41
CA MET A 529 -10.59 -20.32 14.70
C MET A 529 -10.73 -19.03 15.53
N TRP A 530 -10.11 -17.94 15.09
CA TRP A 530 -10.12 -16.67 15.81
C TRP A 530 -11.53 -16.21 16.26
N PRO A 531 -12.59 -16.23 15.42
CA PRO A 531 -13.91 -15.76 15.83
C PRO A 531 -14.53 -16.58 16.98
N LEU A 532 -14.17 -17.87 17.09
CA LEU A 532 -14.65 -18.77 18.13
C LEU A 532 -13.99 -18.48 19.48
N VAL A 533 -12.70 -18.13 19.43
CA VAL A 533 -11.85 -17.95 20.61
C VAL A 533 -11.84 -16.50 21.09
N GLN A 534 -12.17 -15.54 20.22
CA GLN A 534 -12.15 -14.10 20.52
C GLN A 534 -12.93 -13.75 21.79
N ALA A 535 -14.16 -14.26 21.93
CA ALA A 535 -15.00 -13.98 23.09
C ALA A 535 -14.48 -14.67 24.37
N ALA A 536 -13.89 -15.87 24.23
CA ALA A 536 -13.41 -16.67 25.36
C ALA A 536 -12.08 -16.14 25.93
N LEU A 537 -11.18 -15.67 25.07
CA LEU A 537 -9.86 -15.13 25.42
C LEU A 537 -9.81 -13.59 25.37
N ASN A 538 -10.95 -12.92 25.24
CA ASN A 538 -11.05 -11.45 25.20
C ASN A 538 -10.05 -10.82 24.22
N LEU A 539 -9.78 -11.49 23.09
CA LEU A 539 -8.76 -11.06 22.15
C LEU A 539 -9.19 -9.73 21.51
N LYS A 540 -8.29 -8.74 21.54
CA LYS A 540 -8.47 -7.47 20.83
C LYS A 540 -8.35 -7.66 19.31
N PHE A 541 -8.50 -6.58 18.55
CA PHE A 541 -8.39 -6.61 17.08
C PHE A 541 -7.08 -7.29 16.64
N ASN A 542 -7.15 -8.12 15.60
CA ASN A 542 -6.03 -8.86 15.04
C ASN A 542 -5.53 -8.14 13.79
N ASP A 543 -4.26 -7.77 13.72
CA ASP A 543 -3.69 -7.18 12.49
C ASP A 543 -3.68 -8.18 11.31
N LEU A 544 -3.70 -9.48 11.63
CA LEU A 544 -3.87 -10.59 10.69
C LEU A 544 -5.33 -10.92 10.41
N HIS A 545 -6.29 -10.12 10.90
CA HIS A 545 -7.69 -10.34 10.56
C HIS A 545 -7.88 -10.27 9.04
N ARG A 546 -8.18 -11.45 8.51
CA ARG A 546 -9.25 -11.75 7.55
C ARG A 546 -10.12 -10.52 7.30
N ARG A 547 -10.42 -10.26 6.02
CA ARG A 547 -11.63 -9.54 5.55
C ARG A 547 -12.64 -9.42 6.70
N PRO A 548 -13.14 -8.23 7.07
CA PRO A 548 -14.37 -8.18 7.84
C PRO A 548 -15.34 -9.19 7.22
N LEU A 549 -15.76 -10.20 7.98
CA LEU A 549 -16.55 -11.32 7.44
C LEU A 549 -17.79 -10.80 6.68
N ASP A 550 -18.26 -9.65 7.14
CA ASP A 550 -19.28 -8.78 6.56
C ASP A 550 -19.07 -8.52 5.05
N TYR A 551 -17.83 -8.39 4.56
CA TYR A 551 -17.51 -8.20 3.13
C TYR A 551 -17.31 -9.50 2.35
N GLY A 552 -17.37 -10.66 3.00
CA GLY A 552 -17.23 -11.97 2.36
C GLY A 552 -18.14 -12.17 1.14
N PRO A 553 -19.43 -11.80 1.19
CA PRO A 553 -20.35 -11.88 0.05
C PRO A 553 -20.09 -10.86 -1.06
N LEU A 554 -19.42 -9.75 -0.75
CA LEU A 554 -19.24 -8.62 -1.67
C LEU A 554 -17.91 -8.72 -2.44
N VAL A 555 -16.82 -9.06 -1.75
CA VAL A 555 -15.48 -9.07 -2.33
C VAL A 555 -15.13 -10.48 -2.82
N PRO A 556 -14.80 -10.69 -4.10
CA PRO A 556 -14.41 -12.00 -4.62
C PRO A 556 -13.19 -12.58 -3.89
N GLU A 557 -13.16 -13.90 -3.69
CA GLU A 557 -11.98 -14.63 -3.23
C GLU A 557 -10.75 -14.36 -4.11
N ALA A 558 -9.56 -14.37 -3.50
CA ALA A 558 -8.32 -14.24 -4.28
C ALA A 558 -8.26 -15.36 -5.34
N PRO A 559 -7.95 -15.05 -6.61
CA PRO A 559 -8.16 -15.99 -7.73
C PRO A 559 -7.27 -17.23 -7.63
N MET A 560 -6.09 -17.12 -7.01
CA MET A 560 -5.17 -18.23 -6.72
C MET A 560 -5.52 -19.01 -5.44
N GLY A 561 -6.56 -18.59 -4.71
CA GLY A 561 -6.89 -19.04 -3.36
C GLY A 561 -6.23 -18.20 -2.27
N ASN A 562 -6.56 -18.48 -1.00
CA ASN A 562 -5.91 -17.84 0.15
C ASN A 562 -4.45 -18.31 0.24
N VAL A 563 -3.53 -17.55 -0.37
CA VAL A 563 -2.09 -17.81 -0.30
C VAL A 563 -1.52 -17.09 0.91
N LEU A 564 -0.87 -17.87 1.78
CA LEU A 564 0.06 -17.37 2.77
C LEU A 564 1.43 -17.32 2.12
N GLY A 565 2.17 -16.24 2.33
CA GLY A 565 3.57 -16.20 1.94
C GLY A 565 4.40 -15.42 2.94
N PHE A 566 5.69 -15.66 2.87
CA PHE A 566 6.67 -15.20 3.83
C PHE A 566 7.73 -14.37 3.13
N GLU A 567 8.27 -13.39 3.85
CA GLU A 567 9.35 -12.52 3.43
C GLU A 567 10.34 -12.42 4.59
N PHE A 568 11.63 -12.57 4.31
CA PHE A 568 12.68 -12.34 5.31
C PHE A 568 13.56 -11.18 4.85
N SER A 569 13.45 -10.05 5.52
CA SER A 569 14.22 -8.84 5.21
C SER A 569 15.25 -8.55 6.29
N THR A 570 16.50 -8.31 5.93
CA THR A 570 17.55 -7.85 6.85
C THR A 570 17.72 -6.33 6.76
N HIS A 571 17.85 -5.63 7.89
CA HIS A 571 18.07 -4.18 7.90
C HIS A 571 19.53 -3.83 7.60
N GLY A 572 19.80 -3.19 6.46
CA GLY A 572 21.14 -2.75 6.03
C GLY A 572 22.01 -3.83 5.37
N HIS A 573 23.31 -3.58 5.24
CA HIS A 573 24.29 -4.42 4.49
C HIS A 573 24.48 -5.85 5.05
N ASP A 574 24.18 -6.92 4.28
CA ASP A 574 24.45 -8.31 4.72
C ASP A 574 25.92 -8.64 4.50
N THR A 575 26.74 -8.33 5.49
CA THR A 575 28.18 -8.64 5.51
C THR A 575 28.48 -10.13 5.73
N GLY A 576 27.45 -10.99 5.70
CA GLY A 576 27.56 -12.43 5.94
C GLY A 576 27.57 -12.80 7.42
N GLY A 577 27.54 -14.10 7.72
CA GLY A 577 27.58 -14.61 9.09
C GLY A 577 26.22 -14.58 9.80
N VAL A 578 26.25 -14.39 11.13
CA VAL A 578 25.05 -14.42 11.98
C VAL A 578 24.37 -13.06 11.93
N ARG A 579 23.17 -12.98 11.35
CA ARG A 579 22.44 -11.71 11.23
C ARG A 579 20.95 -11.86 11.48
N SER A 580 20.43 -10.96 12.29
CA SER A 580 19.02 -10.81 12.58
C SER A 580 18.28 -10.04 11.48
N GLY A 581 16.98 -10.26 11.38
CA GLY A 581 16.11 -9.66 10.36
C GLY A 581 14.64 -9.68 10.78
N GLU A 582 13.75 -9.27 9.88
CA GLU A 582 12.30 -9.32 10.06
C GLU A 582 11.71 -10.42 9.18
N LEU A 583 11.00 -11.37 9.79
CA LEU A 583 10.16 -12.32 9.09
C LEU A 583 8.73 -11.78 9.03
N ARG A 584 8.27 -11.45 7.82
CA ARG A 584 6.91 -10.96 7.57
C ARG A 584 6.06 -12.06 6.96
N LEU A 585 4.79 -12.09 7.35
CA LEU A 585 3.73 -12.92 6.78
C LEU A 585 2.76 -12.02 6.05
N PHE A 586 2.48 -12.34 4.80
CA PHE A 586 1.37 -11.74 4.08
C PHE A 586 0.27 -12.76 3.81
N ARG A 587 -0.95 -12.24 3.69
CA ARG A 587 -2.11 -13.05 3.31
C ARG A 587 -2.91 -12.31 2.26
N CYS A 588 -2.88 -12.79 1.02
CA CYS A 588 -3.80 -12.27 0.02
C CYS A 588 -5.19 -12.89 0.25
N SER A 589 -6.12 -12.07 0.69
CA SER A 589 -7.47 -12.54 1.03
C SER A 589 -8.44 -12.35 -0.12
N GLY A 590 -8.32 -11.33 -0.97
CA GLY A 590 -9.32 -11.01 -2.01
C GLY A 590 -8.94 -9.91 -2.98
N VAL A 591 -9.82 -9.70 -3.96
CA VAL A 591 -9.71 -8.63 -4.97
C VAL A 591 -10.30 -7.35 -4.40
N GLY A 592 -9.51 -6.60 -3.63
CA GLY A 592 -9.97 -5.41 -2.90
C GLY A 592 -10.53 -4.31 -3.79
N ARG A 593 -9.91 -4.09 -4.96
CA ARG A 593 -10.36 -3.09 -5.94
C ARG A 593 -11.81 -3.26 -6.42
N ASP A 594 -12.34 -4.49 -6.46
CA ASP A 594 -13.73 -4.77 -6.88
C ASP A 594 -14.75 -4.19 -5.90
N LEU A 595 -14.33 -3.78 -4.69
CA LEU A 595 -15.22 -3.13 -3.75
C LEU A 595 -15.71 -1.77 -4.28
N LEU A 596 -14.88 -1.02 -5.03
CA LEU A 596 -15.24 0.31 -5.55
C LEU A 596 -16.44 0.26 -6.51
N SER A 597 -16.44 -0.70 -7.44
CA SER A 597 -17.52 -0.92 -8.40
C SER A 597 -18.79 -1.46 -7.75
N ARG A 598 -18.67 -2.12 -6.59
CA ARG A 598 -19.80 -2.74 -5.88
C ARG A 598 -20.49 -1.85 -4.85
N ILE A 599 -19.94 -0.68 -4.49
CA ILE A 599 -20.57 0.23 -3.51
C ILE A 599 -22.06 0.49 -3.82
N PRO A 600 -22.47 0.80 -5.08
CA PRO A 600 -23.88 1.03 -5.41
C PRO A 600 -24.79 -0.20 -5.21
N ASP A 601 -24.20 -1.39 -5.20
CA ASP A 601 -24.92 -2.66 -5.14
C ASP A 601 -25.08 -3.19 -3.71
N ILE A 602 -24.32 -2.65 -2.74
CA ILE A 602 -24.36 -3.07 -1.33
C ILE A 602 -25.78 -3.09 -0.74
N PRO A 603 -26.63 -2.05 -0.90
CA PRO A 603 -27.95 -2.03 -0.27
C PRO A 603 -29.04 -2.79 -1.04
N ARG A 604 -28.76 -3.23 -2.29
CA ARG A 604 -29.74 -3.89 -3.17
C ARG A 604 -30.34 -5.18 -2.62
N PRO A 605 -29.59 -6.08 -1.95
CA PRO A 605 -30.14 -7.32 -1.39
C PRO A 605 -31.28 -7.10 -0.38
N ASP A 606 -31.30 -5.95 0.30
CA ASP A 606 -32.35 -5.62 1.27
C ASP A 606 -33.52 -4.84 0.66
N GLY A 607 -33.59 -4.77 -0.68
CA GLY A 607 -34.63 -4.03 -1.40
C GLY A 607 -34.48 -2.51 -1.32
N HIS A 608 -33.33 -2.03 -0.86
CA HIS A 608 -33.04 -0.61 -0.72
C HIS A 608 -32.38 -0.06 -2.00
N PRO A 609 -32.71 1.17 -2.44
CA PRO A 609 -32.08 1.77 -3.62
C PRO A 609 -30.57 1.88 -3.43
N GLY A 610 -29.83 1.70 -4.52
CA GLY A 610 -28.38 1.86 -4.56
C GLY A 610 -27.96 3.33 -4.41
N SER A 611 -26.87 3.58 -3.69
CA SER A 611 -26.22 4.89 -3.66
C SER A 611 -25.49 5.16 -4.98
N HIS A 612 -25.47 6.41 -5.43
CA HIS A 612 -24.62 6.82 -6.55
C HIS A 612 -23.17 7.00 -6.08
N VAL A 613 -22.20 6.70 -6.96
CA VAL A 613 -20.76 6.87 -6.68
C VAL A 613 -20.15 7.78 -7.73
N LEU A 614 -19.44 8.82 -7.28
CA LEU A 614 -18.63 9.70 -8.12
C LEU A 614 -17.16 9.37 -7.89
N LEU A 615 -16.49 8.81 -8.90
CA LEU A 615 -15.05 8.54 -8.87
C LEU A 615 -14.31 9.74 -9.47
N MET A 616 -13.44 10.37 -8.70
CA MET A 616 -12.62 11.49 -9.16
C MET A 616 -11.14 11.11 -9.13
N SER A 617 -10.44 11.31 -10.23
CA SER A 617 -8.98 11.11 -10.27
C SER A 617 -8.32 11.97 -11.35
N GLY A 618 -7.00 12.15 -11.25
CA GLY A 618 -6.20 12.81 -12.29
C GLY A 618 -5.38 11.87 -13.16
N SER A 619 -5.49 10.57 -12.93
CA SER A 619 -4.60 9.56 -13.51
C SER A 619 -5.20 8.15 -13.54
N SER A 620 -6.49 8.01 -13.22
CA SER A 620 -7.18 6.70 -13.16
C SER A 620 -7.35 6.03 -14.52
N TRP A 621 -7.13 6.75 -15.62
CA TRP A 621 -7.06 6.14 -16.93
C TRP A 621 -5.60 6.03 -17.36
N ALA A 622 -5.05 4.82 -17.25
CA ALA A 622 -3.70 4.46 -17.68
C ALA A 622 -3.73 3.08 -18.35
N GLY A 623 -3.94 3.03 -19.67
CA GLY A 623 -4.28 1.84 -20.47
C GLY A 623 -3.94 0.47 -19.86
N GLU A 624 -2.67 0.07 -19.89
CA GLU A 624 -2.19 -1.25 -19.40
C GLU A 624 -1.55 -1.20 -18.00
N SER A 625 -1.72 -0.09 -17.26
CA SER A 625 -1.27 -0.03 -15.86
C SER A 625 -2.04 -1.07 -15.04
N THR A 626 -1.30 -1.83 -14.23
CA THR A 626 -1.91 -2.78 -13.29
C THR A 626 -2.33 -2.13 -11.97
N ARG A 627 -1.85 -0.90 -11.73
CA ARG A 627 -1.95 -0.19 -10.46
C ARG A 627 -2.99 0.92 -10.50
N TYR A 628 -2.93 1.76 -11.53
CA TYR A 628 -3.65 3.03 -11.60
C TYR A 628 -4.91 2.97 -12.45
N HIS A 629 -5.00 2.04 -13.40
CA HIS A 629 -6.15 1.94 -14.29
C HIS A 629 -7.41 1.52 -13.52
N ILE A 630 -8.46 2.32 -13.62
CA ILE A 630 -9.82 1.98 -13.18
C ILE A 630 -10.60 1.55 -14.42
N LEU A 631 -11.20 0.36 -14.37
CA LEU A 631 -11.91 -0.23 -15.51
C LEU A 631 -13.28 0.42 -15.80
N GLU A 632 -13.81 1.20 -14.86
CA GLU A 632 -15.04 1.96 -15.07
C GLU A 632 -14.85 3.03 -16.16
N PRO A 633 -15.76 3.13 -17.13
CA PRO A 633 -15.62 4.02 -18.28
C PRO A 633 -15.61 5.49 -17.84
N VAL A 634 -14.73 6.31 -18.40
CA VAL A 634 -14.64 7.74 -18.07
C VAL A 634 -15.80 8.51 -18.70
N ASP A 635 -16.72 9.03 -17.90
CA ASP A 635 -17.90 9.77 -18.38
C ASP A 635 -17.62 11.25 -18.65
N LEU A 636 -16.67 11.84 -17.92
CA LEU A 636 -16.36 13.25 -18.01
C LEU A 636 -14.86 13.53 -17.80
N VAL A 637 -14.32 14.44 -18.60
CA VAL A 637 -12.95 14.97 -18.45
C VAL A 637 -13.02 16.46 -18.13
N LEU A 638 -12.34 16.87 -17.06
CA LEU A 638 -12.15 18.25 -16.64
C LEU A 638 -10.79 18.76 -17.14
N GLU A 639 -10.83 19.79 -17.98
CA GLU A 639 -9.64 20.44 -18.56
C GLU A 639 -9.55 21.90 -18.15
N PRO A 640 -8.32 22.45 -17.97
CA PRO A 640 -8.17 23.87 -17.79
C PRO A 640 -8.40 24.58 -19.13
N SER A 641 -8.47 25.92 -19.10
CA SER A 641 -8.63 26.71 -20.32
C SER A 641 -7.56 26.37 -21.37
N ALA A 642 -7.96 26.44 -22.65
CA ALA A 642 -7.08 26.11 -23.77
C ALA A 642 -5.77 26.92 -23.76
N GLU A 643 -5.80 28.17 -23.26
CA GLU A 643 -4.62 29.02 -23.09
C GLU A 643 -3.63 28.45 -22.07
N LYS A 644 -4.12 28.03 -20.89
CA LYS A 644 -3.28 27.42 -19.85
C LYS A 644 -2.71 26.08 -20.32
N MET A 645 -3.51 25.26 -21.01
CA MET A 645 -3.04 23.99 -21.57
C MET A 645 -1.94 24.19 -22.61
N LYS A 646 -2.09 25.18 -23.48
CA LYS A 646 -1.09 25.52 -24.48
C LYS A 646 0.21 25.99 -23.82
N ARG A 647 0.11 26.86 -22.81
CA ARG A 647 1.26 27.33 -22.03
C ARG A 647 2.03 26.17 -21.40
N ILE A 648 1.35 25.27 -20.70
CA ILE A 648 1.98 24.08 -20.10
C ILE A 648 2.68 23.24 -21.17
N THR A 649 2.04 23.03 -22.33
CA THR A 649 2.56 22.19 -23.40
C THR A 649 3.77 22.80 -24.11
N ASP A 650 3.77 24.11 -24.34
CA ASP A 650 4.78 24.81 -25.12
C ASP A 650 5.98 25.26 -24.27
N GLU A 651 5.73 25.71 -23.04
CA GLU A 651 6.77 26.31 -22.18
C GLU A 651 7.42 25.32 -21.22
N SER A 652 6.80 24.18 -20.91
CA SER A 652 7.43 23.17 -20.04
C SER A 652 8.59 22.48 -20.75
N ALA A 653 9.69 22.32 -20.02
CA ALA A 653 10.95 21.80 -20.54
C ALA A 653 11.38 20.55 -19.78
N LEU A 654 11.78 19.53 -20.52
CA LEU A 654 12.42 18.31 -19.99
C LEU A 654 13.82 18.22 -20.60
N ARG A 655 14.85 18.08 -19.77
CA ARG A 655 16.25 18.00 -20.20
C ARG A 655 16.99 16.81 -19.58
N LEU A 656 17.93 16.26 -20.34
CA LEU A 656 18.86 15.22 -19.89
C LEU A 656 20.15 15.90 -19.41
N GLU A 657 20.43 15.81 -18.11
CA GLU A 657 21.65 16.37 -17.52
C GLU A 657 22.30 15.32 -16.63
N PHE A 658 23.00 14.37 -17.27
CA PHE A 658 23.56 13.23 -16.55
C PHE A 658 24.68 13.65 -15.59
N ALA A 659 24.56 13.26 -14.33
CA ALA A 659 25.65 13.44 -13.36
C ALA A 659 26.89 12.67 -13.79
N ARG A 660 28.08 13.25 -13.58
CA ARG A 660 29.35 12.65 -13.97
C ARG A 660 30.35 12.70 -12.83
N HIS A 661 31.20 11.67 -12.77
CA HIS A 661 32.37 11.66 -11.91
C HIS A 661 33.59 11.26 -12.76
N LEU A 662 34.63 12.10 -12.75
CA LEU A 662 35.83 11.92 -13.60
C LEU A 662 35.49 11.74 -15.09
N GLY A 663 34.46 12.44 -15.57
CA GLY A 663 33.99 12.38 -16.96
C GLY A 663 33.04 11.23 -17.30
N VAL A 664 32.88 10.24 -16.41
CA VAL A 664 32.02 9.07 -16.62
C VAL A 664 30.59 9.34 -16.11
N PRO A 665 29.53 9.10 -16.91
CA PRO A 665 28.14 9.19 -16.46
C PRO A 665 27.82 8.22 -15.32
N LEU A 666 27.19 8.72 -14.26
CA LEU A 666 26.79 7.93 -13.10
C LEU A 666 25.44 7.24 -13.32
N THR A 667 25.35 5.97 -12.95
CA THR A 667 24.11 5.16 -13.01
C THR A 667 23.70 4.77 -11.61
N LEU A 668 22.59 5.33 -11.10
CA LEU A 668 22.07 4.99 -9.77
C LEU A 668 21.03 3.88 -9.85
N SER A 669 20.11 3.94 -10.81
CA SER A 669 18.99 2.99 -10.91
C SER A 669 19.44 1.64 -11.48
N GLY A 670 19.41 0.62 -10.64
CA GLY A 670 19.92 -0.72 -10.96
C GLY A 670 21.32 -0.98 -10.40
N ALA A 671 21.94 0.01 -9.74
CA ALA A 671 23.12 -0.22 -8.90
C ALA A 671 22.74 -1.03 -7.66
N ASP A 672 23.71 -1.77 -7.13
CA ASP A 672 23.56 -2.52 -5.89
C ASP A 672 23.22 -1.56 -4.74
N PRO A 673 22.25 -1.89 -3.85
CA PRO A 673 21.94 -1.09 -2.67
C PRO A 673 23.16 -0.58 -1.89
N ASP A 674 24.23 -1.35 -1.87
CA ASP A 674 25.46 -1.04 -1.15
C ASP A 674 26.26 0.11 -1.79
N ASP A 675 26.23 0.24 -3.12
CA ASP A 675 26.95 1.27 -3.87
C ASP A 675 26.16 2.59 -3.99
N ARG A 676 24.83 2.54 -3.78
CA ARG A 676 23.92 3.69 -3.96
C ARG A 676 24.32 4.92 -3.13
N PRO A 677 24.69 4.81 -1.84
CA PRO A 677 25.10 5.97 -1.04
C PRO A 677 26.29 6.73 -1.65
N GLU A 678 27.31 6.01 -2.10
CA GLU A 678 28.51 6.62 -2.69
C GLU A 678 28.19 7.27 -4.04
N ILE A 679 27.36 6.63 -4.87
CA ILE A 679 26.90 7.18 -6.14
C ILE A 679 26.10 8.47 -5.91
N LEU A 680 25.19 8.49 -4.92
CA LEU A 680 24.40 9.67 -4.58
C LEU A 680 25.27 10.84 -4.14
N GLN A 681 26.28 10.60 -3.30
CA GLN A 681 27.23 11.65 -2.90
C GLN A 681 27.97 12.23 -4.11
N LYS A 682 28.45 11.38 -5.04
CA LYS A 682 29.10 11.84 -6.28
C LYS A 682 28.14 12.61 -7.19
N MET A 683 26.87 12.20 -7.28
CA MET A 683 25.84 12.93 -8.03
C MET A 683 25.59 14.32 -7.43
N VAL A 684 25.50 14.41 -6.11
CA VAL A 684 25.30 15.69 -5.41
C VAL A 684 26.49 16.61 -5.60
N ALA A 685 27.71 16.10 -5.46
CA ALA A 685 28.94 16.87 -5.68
C ALA A 685 28.92 17.58 -7.05
N PHE A 686 28.54 16.86 -8.11
CA PHE A 686 28.45 17.41 -9.47
C PHE A 686 27.49 18.60 -9.62
N PHE A 687 26.43 18.70 -8.81
CA PHE A 687 25.46 19.81 -8.89
C PHE A 687 25.64 20.90 -7.82
N ALA A 688 26.15 20.52 -6.65
CA ALA A 688 26.23 21.38 -5.48
C ALA A 688 27.60 22.05 -5.31
N GLU A 689 28.69 21.43 -5.79
CA GLU A 689 30.03 22.01 -5.75
C GLU A 689 30.21 23.09 -6.83
N ARG A 690 31.18 23.98 -6.61
CA ARG A 690 31.55 25.07 -7.52
C ARG A 690 32.82 24.68 -8.27
N ASP A 691 32.66 24.19 -9.50
CA ASP A 691 33.76 23.79 -10.38
C ASP A 691 34.43 25.04 -11.01
N ASP A 692 35.26 25.76 -10.24
CA ASP A 692 35.93 27.03 -10.61
C ASP A 692 34.99 28.19 -11.02
N GLU A 693 33.68 27.95 -11.07
CA GLU A 693 32.64 28.93 -11.37
C GLU A 693 32.10 29.64 -10.13
N PRO A 694 31.53 30.86 -10.27
CA PRO A 694 31.04 31.64 -9.13
C PRO A 694 29.83 30.99 -8.42
N ASN A 695 29.03 30.20 -9.13
CA ASN A 695 27.81 29.58 -8.63
C ASN A 695 27.82 28.07 -8.93
N SER A 696 27.24 27.25 -8.06
CA SER A 696 26.99 25.84 -8.40
C SER A 696 25.84 25.71 -9.42
N ARG A 697 25.70 24.53 -10.04
CA ARG A 697 24.60 24.27 -11.00
C ARG A 697 23.22 24.46 -10.36
N PHE A 698 23.06 24.06 -9.09
CA PHE A 698 21.82 24.35 -8.35
C PHE A 698 21.59 25.85 -8.13
N GLU A 699 22.64 26.62 -7.83
CA GLU A 699 22.54 28.07 -7.65
C GLU A 699 22.16 28.77 -8.97
N TYR A 700 22.75 28.36 -10.09
CA TYR A 700 22.40 28.88 -11.41
C TYR A 700 20.93 28.62 -11.75
N GLU A 701 20.46 27.38 -11.56
CA GLU A 701 19.05 27.04 -11.82
C GLU A 701 18.11 27.88 -10.94
N LEU A 702 18.41 28.03 -9.64
CA LEU A 702 17.62 28.86 -8.71
C LEU A 702 17.54 30.33 -9.12
N VAL A 703 18.63 30.91 -9.63
CA VAL A 703 18.65 32.31 -10.11
C VAL A 703 17.83 32.48 -11.39
N SER A 704 17.83 31.47 -12.26
CA SER A 704 17.08 31.47 -13.52
C SER A 704 15.56 31.33 -13.34
N LEU A 705 15.10 30.96 -12.14
CA LEU A 705 13.69 30.79 -11.82
C LEU A 705 13.02 32.12 -11.37
N PRO A 706 11.72 32.30 -11.69
CA PRO A 706 10.94 33.43 -11.18
C PRO A 706 11.00 33.51 -9.63
N PRO A 707 11.04 34.72 -9.02
CA PRO A 707 11.21 34.88 -7.57
C PRO A 707 10.23 34.08 -6.71
N ASN A 708 8.96 33.99 -7.13
CA ASN A 708 7.89 33.25 -6.46
C ASN A 708 7.98 31.72 -6.65
N ARG A 709 8.93 31.23 -7.44
CA ARG A 709 9.10 29.81 -7.79
C ARG A 709 10.53 29.32 -7.60
N ARG A 710 11.33 30.01 -6.77
CA ARG A 710 12.74 29.68 -6.50
C ARG A 710 12.91 28.52 -5.51
N HIS A 711 12.18 27.44 -5.75
CA HIS A 711 12.34 26.19 -5.02
C HIS A 711 12.68 25.05 -5.98
N LEU A 712 13.69 24.27 -5.62
CA LEU A 712 14.07 23.03 -6.29
C LEU A 712 13.53 21.83 -5.51
N LEU A 713 13.05 20.82 -6.23
CA LEU A 713 12.70 19.52 -5.67
C LEU A 713 13.70 18.47 -6.16
N VAL A 714 14.43 17.85 -5.23
CA VAL A 714 15.39 16.79 -5.53
C VAL A 714 14.81 15.45 -5.08
N LEU A 715 14.59 14.55 -6.05
CA LEU A 715 13.89 13.29 -5.82
C LEU A 715 14.85 12.10 -5.71
N THR A 716 14.70 11.36 -4.61
CA THR A 716 15.45 10.14 -4.28
C THR A 716 14.53 8.91 -4.23
N GLY A 717 15.09 7.71 -4.07
CA GLY A 717 14.32 6.46 -4.00
C GLY A 717 13.79 6.12 -2.60
N SER A 718 14.35 6.67 -1.52
CA SER A 718 13.95 6.37 -0.14
C SER A 718 14.22 7.53 0.82
N TYR A 719 13.63 7.46 2.03
CA TYR A 719 13.90 8.43 3.09
C TYR A 719 15.37 8.41 3.55
N ASP A 720 16.00 7.23 3.55
CA ASP A 720 17.43 7.08 3.87
C ASP A 720 18.31 7.74 2.81
N GLU A 721 17.97 7.56 1.52
CA GLU A 721 18.65 8.25 0.42
C GLU A 721 18.43 9.77 0.47
N ALA A 722 17.21 10.20 0.82
CA ALA A 722 16.91 11.62 1.01
C ALA A 722 17.77 12.24 2.13
N LYS A 723 18.11 11.47 3.17
CA LYS A 723 19.03 11.89 4.23
C LYS A 723 20.43 12.13 3.69
N ILE A 724 20.99 11.11 3.04
CA ILE A 724 22.34 11.18 2.48
C ILE A 724 22.48 12.37 1.52
N VAL A 725 21.49 12.55 0.64
CA VAL A 725 21.49 13.65 -0.33
C VAL A 725 21.33 15.01 0.34
N ALA A 726 20.38 15.16 1.27
CA ALA A 726 20.17 16.44 1.95
C ALA A 726 21.39 16.86 2.77
N ASP A 727 22.00 15.93 3.51
CA ASP A 727 23.20 16.19 4.30
C ASP A 727 24.39 16.56 3.40
N ALA A 728 24.56 15.90 2.25
CA ALA A 728 25.60 16.25 1.28
C ALA A 728 25.39 17.66 0.66
N ILE A 729 24.15 18.03 0.31
CA ILE A 729 23.86 19.38 -0.19
C ILE A 729 24.05 20.42 0.92
N ALA A 730 23.64 20.12 2.15
CA ALA A 730 23.82 21.02 3.29
C ALA A 730 25.31 21.26 3.64
N GLN A 731 26.19 20.28 3.38
CA GLN A 731 27.63 20.42 3.51
C GLN A 731 28.28 21.24 2.38
N ALA A 732 27.82 21.05 1.13
CA ALA A 732 28.34 21.78 -0.02
C ALA A 732 27.81 23.22 -0.12
N MET A 733 26.61 23.46 0.39
CA MET A 733 25.91 24.76 0.39
C MET A 733 25.70 25.26 1.83
N HIS A 734 24.76 26.19 2.03
CA HIS A 734 24.33 26.62 3.36
C HIS A 734 23.19 25.74 3.89
N ARG A 735 23.33 25.28 5.14
CA ARG A 735 22.33 24.45 5.86
C ARG A 735 20.90 24.99 5.76
N ASP A 736 20.71 26.29 5.93
CA ASP A 736 19.37 26.93 5.93
C ASP A 736 18.68 26.91 4.56
N ARG A 737 19.41 26.60 3.47
CA ARG A 737 18.85 26.53 2.11
C ARG A 737 18.29 25.16 1.75
N VAL A 738 18.52 24.13 2.56
CA VAL A 738 18.16 22.75 2.25
C VAL A 738 17.30 22.18 3.37
N VAL A 739 16.26 21.43 3.00
CA VAL A 739 15.44 20.71 3.96
C VAL A 739 15.17 19.29 3.47
N ARG A 740 15.25 18.33 4.38
CA ARG A 740 14.95 16.92 4.13
C ARG A 740 13.50 16.60 4.49
N LEU A 741 12.83 15.84 3.64
CA LEU A 741 11.53 15.25 4.00
C LEU A 741 11.66 14.06 4.96
N MET A 742 10.84 14.03 6.02
CA MET A 742 10.76 12.94 7.01
C MET A 742 9.33 12.39 7.12
N PRO A 743 9.13 11.09 7.44
CA PRO A 743 7.82 10.54 7.80
C PRO A 743 7.19 11.25 9.01
N ASP A 744 5.86 11.34 9.05
CA ASP A 744 5.13 12.00 10.14
C ASP A 744 5.24 11.26 11.49
N ASP A 745 5.41 9.94 11.43
CA ASP A 745 5.44 9.06 12.59
C ASP A 745 6.84 8.87 13.18
N GLU A 746 7.89 9.30 12.47
CA GLU A 746 9.25 9.16 12.96
C GLU A 746 9.48 10.16 14.12
N PRO A 747 9.91 9.69 15.30
CA PRO A 747 10.20 10.58 16.43
C PRO A 747 11.38 11.48 16.08
N ASP A 748 11.34 12.73 16.56
CA ASP A 748 12.51 13.61 16.49
C ASP A 748 13.66 12.93 17.26
N ARG A 749 14.81 12.78 16.61
CA ARG A 749 16.01 12.26 17.28
C ARG A 749 16.66 13.43 18.02
N GLU A 750 16.83 13.29 19.33
CA GLU A 750 17.46 14.31 20.18
C GLU A 750 18.96 14.52 19.82
N ASP A 751 19.57 13.57 19.11
CA ASP A 751 20.97 13.57 18.66
C ASP A 751 21.13 13.89 17.16
N GLU A 752 20.45 14.91 16.63
CA GLU A 752 20.74 15.35 15.25
C GLU A 752 22.05 16.15 15.21
N ASP A 753 23.03 15.62 14.46
CA ASP A 753 24.33 16.24 14.15
C ASP A 753 24.14 17.71 13.76
N GLU A 754 24.93 18.63 14.33
CA GLU A 754 24.82 20.08 14.02
C GLU A 754 25.03 20.40 12.53
N ASN A 755 25.66 19.47 11.79
CA ASN A 755 25.91 19.56 10.35
C ASN A 755 24.82 18.90 9.48
N ALA A 756 23.80 18.25 10.07
CA ALA A 756 22.73 17.58 9.32
C ALA A 756 21.69 18.58 8.78
N ALA A 757 21.11 18.27 7.61
CA ALA A 757 20.08 19.12 7.02
C ALA A 757 18.83 19.18 7.93
N PRO A 758 18.21 20.37 8.11
CA PRO A 758 16.94 20.51 8.79
C PRO A 758 15.88 19.58 8.19
N THR A 759 14.90 19.19 9.01
CA THR A 759 13.87 18.23 8.62
C THR A 759 12.51 18.91 8.47
N LEU A 760 11.75 18.50 7.46
CA LEU A 760 10.36 18.86 7.25
C LEU A 760 9.54 17.58 7.22
N ARG A 761 8.47 17.57 8.01
CA ARG A 761 7.57 16.42 8.04
C ARG A 761 6.70 16.39 6.79
N ARG A 762 6.35 15.18 6.36
CA ARG A 762 5.51 14.96 5.19
C ARG A 762 4.18 15.72 5.27
N GLY A 763 3.51 15.71 6.42
CA GLY A 763 2.25 16.42 6.62
C GLY A 763 2.33 17.93 6.42
N ASP A 764 3.52 18.51 6.48
CA ASP A 764 3.76 19.95 6.50
C ASP A 764 4.44 20.47 5.23
N VAL A 765 4.60 19.66 4.17
CA VAL A 765 5.26 20.11 2.92
C VAL A 765 4.61 21.37 2.31
N SER A 766 3.31 21.59 2.57
CA SER A 766 2.62 22.82 2.11
C SER A 766 3.19 24.12 2.71
N THR A 767 3.94 24.06 3.81
CA THR A 767 4.57 25.26 4.42
C THR A 767 5.91 25.62 3.77
N LEU A 768 6.42 24.81 2.84
CA LEU A 768 7.72 25.03 2.19
C LEU A 768 7.87 26.44 1.61
N ALA A 769 6.81 26.99 1.00
CA ALA A 769 6.84 28.33 0.40
C ALA A 769 7.09 29.46 1.43
N GLY A 770 6.79 29.22 2.71
CA GLY A 770 7.07 30.16 3.80
C GLY A 770 8.42 29.95 4.49
N LEU A 771 9.15 28.89 4.16
CA LEU A 771 10.45 28.58 4.74
C LEU A 771 11.59 29.26 3.94
N PRO A 772 12.73 29.58 4.58
CA PRO A 772 13.90 30.12 3.88
C PRO A 772 14.57 29.09 2.95
N ALA A 773 14.13 27.84 2.99
CA ALA A 773 14.70 26.72 2.24
C ALA A 773 14.43 26.84 0.73
N ALA A 774 15.50 26.80 -0.07
CA ALA A 774 15.42 26.81 -1.52
C ALA A 774 15.38 25.40 -2.13
N ILE A 775 15.80 24.37 -1.41
CA ILE A 775 15.89 22.99 -1.90
C ILE A 775 15.16 22.06 -0.94
N LEU A 776 14.19 21.31 -1.46
CA LEU A 776 13.54 20.21 -0.76
C LEU A 776 14.07 18.89 -1.32
N VAL A 777 14.64 18.05 -0.46
CA VAL A 777 15.05 16.69 -0.80
C VAL A 777 14.01 15.71 -0.28
N ALA A 778 13.43 14.90 -1.16
CA ALA A 778 12.35 14.01 -0.79
C ALA A 778 12.35 12.70 -1.59
N PRO A 779 11.87 11.59 -1.00
CA PRO A 779 11.60 10.38 -1.76
C PRO A 779 10.50 10.63 -2.79
N LEU A 780 10.63 10.06 -3.99
CA LEU A 780 9.67 10.23 -5.08
C LEU A 780 8.23 9.88 -4.64
N LEU A 781 8.04 8.70 -4.03
CA LEU A 781 6.73 8.23 -3.55
C LEU A 781 6.11 9.11 -2.45
N ALA A 782 6.90 9.94 -1.77
CA ALA A 782 6.41 10.79 -0.69
C ALA A 782 5.75 12.09 -1.20
N VAL A 783 6.13 12.56 -2.39
CA VAL A 783 5.70 13.86 -2.96
C VAL A 783 4.65 13.69 -4.08
N GLU A 784 4.37 12.46 -4.51
CA GLU A 784 3.40 12.17 -5.58
C GLU A 784 2.01 12.78 -5.34
N ARG A 785 1.46 12.64 -4.12
CA ARG A 785 0.05 12.97 -3.82
C ARG A 785 -0.21 13.48 -2.39
N GLY A 786 -1.30 14.23 -2.21
CA GLY A 786 -1.77 14.74 -0.91
C GLY A 786 -1.24 16.11 -0.47
N HIS A 787 -0.18 16.65 -1.09
CA HIS A 787 0.37 17.96 -0.70
C HIS A 787 0.14 19.03 -1.78
N ASN A 788 -0.26 20.22 -1.34
CA ASN A 788 -0.44 21.40 -2.18
C ASN A 788 0.66 22.39 -1.85
N ILE A 789 1.73 22.40 -2.66
CA ILE A 789 2.90 23.27 -2.48
C ILE A 789 2.71 24.46 -3.41
N LEU A 790 1.89 25.42 -2.97
CA LEU A 790 1.57 26.62 -3.73
C LEU A 790 2.26 27.83 -3.11
N ASP A 791 2.55 28.80 -3.97
CA ASP A 791 2.90 30.15 -3.57
C ASP A 791 1.72 30.79 -2.82
N LEU A 792 2.03 31.49 -1.73
CA LEU A 792 1.03 32.05 -0.81
C LEU A 792 0.19 33.17 -1.44
N ASP A 793 0.73 33.88 -2.43
CA ASP A 793 0.09 35.06 -3.02
C ASP A 793 -0.69 34.72 -4.30
N LYS A 794 -0.12 33.85 -5.15
CA LYS A 794 -0.66 33.59 -6.50
C LYS A 794 -1.43 32.28 -6.65
N GLU A 795 -1.40 31.37 -5.66
CA GLU A 795 -1.97 30.02 -5.76
C GLU A 795 -1.38 29.20 -6.94
N GLU A 796 -0.17 29.56 -7.40
CA GLU A 796 0.62 28.86 -8.42
C GLU A 796 1.60 27.89 -7.75
N ALA A 797 2.13 26.90 -8.50
CA ALA A 797 3.14 25.99 -7.96
C ALA A 797 4.41 26.73 -7.51
N ALA A 798 4.78 26.59 -6.23
CA ALA A 798 6.00 27.22 -5.68
C ALA A 798 7.30 26.55 -6.17
N ILE A 799 7.22 25.29 -6.60
CA ILE A 799 8.38 24.56 -7.14
C ILE A 799 8.52 24.87 -8.63
N GLY A 800 9.70 25.36 -9.02
CA GLY A 800 10.03 25.69 -10.41
C GLY A 800 10.65 24.53 -11.18
N THR A 801 11.63 23.85 -10.56
CA THR A 801 12.41 22.78 -11.19
C THR A 801 12.46 21.53 -10.32
N VAL A 802 12.35 20.35 -10.95
CA VAL A 802 12.51 19.04 -10.29
C VAL A 802 13.68 18.26 -10.88
N TYR A 803 14.50 17.66 -10.01
CA TYR A 803 15.63 16.80 -10.34
C TYR A 803 15.31 15.35 -9.99
N PHE A 804 15.31 14.46 -10.98
CA PHE A 804 15.16 13.02 -10.79
C PHE A 804 16.55 12.36 -10.68
N LEU A 805 17.03 12.12 -9.45
CA LEU A 805 18.30 11.44 -9.20
C LEU A 805 18.22 9.94 -9.46
N ALA A 806 17.03 9.36 -9.34
CA ALA A 806 16.73 7.96 -9.63
C ALA A 806 15.50 7.85 -10.53
N ARG A 807 15.41 6.75 -11.29
CA ARG A 807 14.15 6.31 -11.91
C ARG A 807 13.16 5.93 -10.81
N PRO A 808 11.85 6.16 -11.01
CA PRO A 808 10.79 5.80 -10.06
C PRO A 808 10.54 4.28 -9.96
N ASN A 809 11.58 3.45 -10.05
CA ASN A 809 11.42 2.00 -10.02
C ASN A 809 10.91 1.57 -8.64
N PRO A 810 9.81 0.81 -8.58
CA PRO A 810 9.38 0.23 -7.32
C PRO A 810 10.44 -0.76 -6.82
N ARG A 811 10.48 -0.97 -5.51
CA ARG A 811 11.45 -1.91 -4.93
C ARG A 811 11.23 -3.30 -5.50
N PRO A 812 12.31 -4.04 -5.86
CA PRO A 812 12.17 -5.39 -6.39
C PRO A 812 11.37 -6.33 -5.50
N ASP A 813 11.48 -6.12 -4.19
CA ASP A 813 10.86 -6.93 -3.17
C ASP A 813 9.46 -6.45 -2.78
N ASP A 814 8.76 -5.62 -3.57
CA ASP A 814 7.41 -5.15 -3.22
C ASP A 814 6.30 -6.07 -3.75
N LEU A 815 5.73 -6.92 -2.86
CA LEU A 815 4.60 -7.81 -3.17
C LEU A 815 3.37 -7.07 -3.72
N ARG A 816 3.20 -5.80 -3.34
CA ARG A 816 2.00 -5.04 -3.71
C ARG A 816 1.85 -4.99 -5.22
N LEU A 817 2.95 -4.96 -5.95
CA LEU A 817 2.95 -5.03 -7.40
C LEU A 817 2.36 -6.35 -7.93
N ALA A 818 2.72 -7.47 -7.29
CA ALA A 818 2.21 -8.78 -7.68
C ALA A 818 0.72 -8.93 -7.36
N ILE A 819 0.28 -8.42 -6.20
CA ILE A 819 -1.14 -8.38 -5.81
C ILE A 819 -1.94 -7.50 -6.79
N GLN A 820 -1.41 -6.33 -7.14
CA GLN A 820 -2.05 -5.42 -8.08
C GLN A 820 -2.15 -6.03 -9.47
N ALA A 821 -1.10 -6.70 -9.95
CA ALA A 821 -1.11 -7.38 -11.25
C ALA A 821 -2.10 -8.56 -11.32
N ILE A 822 -2.16 -9.42 -10.30
CA ILE A 822 -3.12 -10.55 -10.32
C ILE A 822 -4.57 -10.08 -10.18
N ASN A 823 -4.81 -9.02 -9.39
CA ASN A 823 -6.13 -8.40 -9.26
C ASN A 823 -6.54 -7.70 -10.56
N ASP A 824 -5.61 -7.02 -11.25
CA ASP A 824 -5.86 -6.43 -12.56
C ASP A 824 -6.21 -7.50 -13.61
N TRP A 825 -5.42 -8.58 -13.66
CA TRP A 825 -5.64 -9.70 -14.59
C TRP A 825 -7.05 -10.29 -14.49
N ILE A 826 -7.52 -10.58 -13.27
CA ILE A 826 -8.86 -11.16 -13.09
C ILE A 826 -9.96 -10.14 -13.39
N MET A 827 -9.77 -8.88 -13.03
CA MET A 827 -10.75 -7.82 -13.28
C MET A 827 -10.90 -7.53 -14.78
N ARG A 828 -9.79 -7.49 -15.54
CA ARG A 828 -9.83 -7.39 -17.01
C ARG A 828 -10.52 -8.59 -17.64
N SER A 829 -10.23 -9.80 -17.15
CA SER A 829 -10.92 -11.02 -17.61
C SER A 829 -12.43 -11.01 -17.33
N MET A 830 -12.88 -10.31 -16.29
CA MET A 830 -14.30 -10.11 -16.03
C MET A 830 -14.90 -9.05 -16.96
N ALA A 831 -14.19 -7.95 -17.20
CA ALA A 831 -14.64 -6.85 -18.04
C ALA A 831 -14.73 -7.22 -19.53
N ASP A 832 -13.77 -7.98 -20.06
CA ASP A 832 -13.75 -8.44 -21.46
C ASP A 832 -14.69 -9.64 -21.73
N GLY A 833 -15.33 -10.18 -20.68
CA GLY A 833 -16.23 -11.32 -20.76
C GLY A 833 -15.55 -12.69 -20.87
N SER A 834 -14.23 -12.77 -20.95
CA SER A 834 -13.47 -14.02 -21.06
C SER A 834 -13.65 -14.93 -19.84
N PHE A 835 -13.84 -14.36 -18.65
CA PHE A 835 -14.22 -15.10 -17.45
C PHE A 835 -15.58 -15.78 -17.63
N SER A 836 -16.59 -15.01 -18.05
CA SER A 836 -17.96 -15.52 -18.24
C SER A 836 -18.01 -16.60 -19.31
N GLN A 837 -17.27 -16.42 -20.40
CA GLN A 837 -17.11 -17.41 -21.46
C GLN A 837 -16.52 -18.71 -20.90
N ARG A 838 -15.40 -18.62 -20.18
CA ARG A 838 -14.76 -19.79 -19.54
C ARG A 838 -15.68 -20.53 -18.58
N VAL A 839 -16.46 -19.81 -17.78
CA VAL A 839 -17.42 -20.44 -16.85
C VAL A 839 -18.52 -21.18 -17.61
N ARG A 840 -19.00 -20.63 -18.73
CA ARG A 840 -20.03 -21.27 -19.57
C ARG A 840 -19.51 -22.50 -20.33
N ASP A 841 -18.26 -22.47 -20.76
CA ASP A 841 -17.64 -23.55 -21.55
C ASP A 841 -17.23 -24.76 -20.69
N ALA A 842 -17.14 -24.58 -19.36
CA ALA A 842 -16.76 -25.65 -18.43
C ALA A 842 -17.93 -26.60 -18.11
N GLU A 843 -17.60 -27.89 -17.91
CA GLU A 843 -18.58 -28.94 -17.59
C GLU A 843 -19.36 -28.68 -16.27
N SER A 844 -18.76 -27.98 -15.32
CA SER A 844 -19.38 -27.60 -14.05
C SER A 844 -18.70 -26.39 -13.42
N ILE A 845 -19.40 -25.69 -12.52
CA ILE A 845 -18.85 -24.56 -11.76
C ILE A 845 -17.60 -24.98 -10.96
N GLY A 846 -17.60 -26.20 -10.41
CA GLY A 846 -16.44 -26.74 -9.69
C GLY A 846 -15.24 -27.03 -10.59
N ALA A 847 -15.46 -27.45 -11.84
CA ALA A 847 -14.40 -27.60 -12.84
C ALA A 847 -13.87 -26.23 -13.28
N ALA A 848 -14.76 -25.28 -13.61
CA ALA A 848 -14.40 -23.91 -13.94
C ALA A 848 -13.54 -23.26 -12.85
N GLY A 849 -13.96 -23.39 -11.59
CA GLY A 849 -13.22 -22.84 -10.45
C GLY A 849 -11.85 -23.49 -10.23
N ARG A 850 -11.69 -24.79 -10.51
CA ARG A 850 -10.38 -25.46 -10.44
C ARG A 850 -9.45 -24.98 -11.55
N GLU A 851 -9.96 -24.87 -12.77
CA GLU A 851 -9.17 -24.39 -13.91
C GLU A 851 -8.77 -22.92 -13.73
N LEU A 852 -9.69 -22.07 -13.28
CA LEU A 852 -9.40 -20.68 -12.94
C LEU A 852 -8.30 -20.57 -11.88
N ARG A 853 -8.37 -21.35 -10.80
CA ARG A 853 -7.32 -21.39 -9.77
C ARG A 853 -5.99 -21.90 -10.31
N HIS A 854 -6.00 -22.80 -11.29
CA HIS A 854 -4.78 -23.27 -11.94
C HIS A 854 -4.13 -22.14 -12.76
N LEU A 855 -4.91 -21.46 -13.60
CA LEU A 855 -4.44 -20.31 -14.39
C LEU A 855 -3.98 -19.15 -13.51
N ALA A 856 -4.74 -18.80 -12.47
CA ALA A 856 -4.39 -17.75 -11.54
C ALA A 856 -3.09 -18.04 -10.78
N ARG A 857 -2.84 -19.31 -10.43
CA ARG A 857 -1.55 -19.72 -9.84
C ARG A 857 -0.40 -19.59 -10.84
N LYS A 858 -0.61 -20.00 -12.10
CA LYS A 858 0.38 -19.83 -13.17
C LYS A 858 0.74 -18.35 -13.36
N GLU A 859 -0.27 -17.49 -13.41
CA GLU A 859 -0.09 -16.05 -13.54
C GLU A 859 0.60 -15.44 -12.31
N TRP A 860 0.19 -15.82 -11.10
CA TRP A 860 0.87 -15.44 -9.87
C TRP A 860 2.36 -15.80 -9.91
N TYR A 861 2.72 -17.02 -10.31
CA TYR A 861 4.12 -17.43 -10.41
C TYR A 861 4.90 -16.68 -11.49
N ARG A 862 4.27 -16.41 -12.64
CA ARG A 862 4.87 -15.58 -13.70
C ARG A 862 5.22 -14.19 -13.17
N VAL A 863 4.27 -13.53 -12.50
CA VAL A 863 4.45 -12.19 -11.94
C VAL A 863 5.47 -12.17 -10.81
N MET A 864 5.49 -13.19 -9.95
CA MET A 864 6.49 -13.31 -8.87
C MET A 864 7.91 -13.62 -9.39
N GLY A 865 8.02 -14.30 -10.54
CA GLY A 865 9.29 -14.67 -11.16
C GLY A 865 9.82 -13.63 -12.16
N ARG A 866 9.09 -12.53 -12.40
CA ARG A 866 9.47 -11.53 -13.39
C ARG A 866 10.71 -10.75 -12.95
N SER A 867 11.59 -10.47 -13.90
CA SER A 867 12.71 -9.57 -13.66
C SER A 867 12.20 -8.12 -13.65
N LEU A 868 12.54 -7.37 -12.61
CA LEU A 868 12.24 -5.93 -12.55
C LEU A 868 13.34 -5.05 -13.17
N ALA A 869 14.42 -5.67 -13.70
CA ALA A 869 15.39 -4.98 -14.53
C ALA A 869 14.78 -4.60 -15.89
N TRP A 870 14.86 -3.31 -16.24
CA TRP A 870 14.22 -2.72 -17.43
C TRP A 870 14.49 -3.49 -18.73
N SER A 871 15.75 -3.88 -18.96
CA SER A 871 16.17 -4.61 -20.16
C SER A 871 15.60 -6.02 -20.28
N ARG A 872 15.06 -6.58 -19.20
CA ARG A 872 14.57 -7.96 -19.11
C ARG A 872 13.06 -8.06 -18.84
N LEU A 873 12.32 -6.95 -18.96
CA LEU A 873 10.88 -6.92 -18.70
C LEU A 873 10.04 -7.72 -19.71
N GLY A 874 10.53 -7.91 -20.95
CA GLY A 874 9.79 -8.64 -21.98
C GLY A 874 8.40 -8.03 -22.22
N ASP A 875 7.37 -8.87 -22.15
CA ASP A 875 5.97 -8.49 -22.36
C ASP A 875 5.41 -7.55 -21.27
N ASP A 876 5.95 -7.60 -20.04
CA ASP A 876 5.50 -6.75 -18.93
C ASP A 876 5.93 -5.28 -19.10
N ARG A 877 6.77 -4.98 -20.11
CA ARG A 877 7.35 -3.64 -20.30
C ARG A 877 6.27 -2.57 -20.43
N VAL A 878 5.24 -2.78 -21.24
CA VAL A 878 4.20 -1.77 -21.48
C VAL A 878 3.46 -1.41 -20.18
N SER A 879 3.07 -2.42 -19.40
CA SER A 879 2.43 -2.23 -18.10
C SER A 879 3.32 -1.47 -17.11
N VAL A 880 4.60 -1.85 -17.01
CA VAL A 880 5.55 -1.14 -16.13
C VAL A 880 5.82 0.28 -16.64
N THR A 881 5.90 0.49 -17.95
CA THR A 881 6.01 1.83 -18.55
C THR A 881 4.84 2.72 -18.13
N TRP A 882 3.61 2.22 -18.21
CA TRP A 882 2.43 2.95 -17.73
C TRP A 882 2.50 3.26 -16.23
N ASP A 883 2.93 2.31 -15.40
CA ASP A 883 3.07 2.53 -13.97
C ASP A 883 4.09 3.64 -13.65
N LEU A 884 5.26 3.63 -14.29
CA LEU A 884 6.30 4.64 -14.09
C LEU A 884 5.91 5.99 -14.70
N LEU A 885 5.24 5.98 -15.85
CA LEU A 885 4.70 7.17 -16.52
C LEU A 885 3.75 7.93 -15.60
N VAL A 886 2.77 7.25 -15.01
CA VAL A 886 1.80 7.87 -14.10
C VAL A 886 2.51 8.50 -12.90
N LEU A 887 3.51 7.81 -12.34
CA LEU A 887 4.30 8.33 -11.22
C LEU A 887 5.06 9.61 -11.57
N MET A 888 5.79 9.61 -12.69
CA MET A 888 6.48 10.81 -13.17
C MET A 888 5.50 11.95 -13.42
N TRP A 889 4.38 11.65 -14.08
CA TRP A 889 3.38 12.67 -14.42
C TRP A 889 2.71 13.27 -13.18
N GLN A 890 2.54 12.51 -12.11
CA GLN A 890 1.95 13.03 -10.87
C GLN A 890 2.82 14.04 -10.17
N VAL A 891 4.13 13.77 -10.12
CA VAL A 891 5.13 14.70 -9.61
C VAL A 891 5.18 15.96 -10.48
N ILE A 892 5.32 15.80 -11.81
CA ILE A 892 5.37 16.93 -12.76
C ILE A 892 4.07 17.74 -12.68
N GLY A 893 2.94 17.06 -12.52
CA GLY A 893 1.61 17.63 -12.29
C GLY A 893 1.55 18.59 -11.10
N ARG A 894 2.43 18.45 -10.10
CA ARG A 894 2.54 19.39 -8.97
C ARG A 894 3.20 20.70 -9.36
N LEU A 895 4.11 20.69 -10.33
CA LEU A 895 4.84 21.87 -10.80
C LEU A 895 4.05 22.71 -11.81
N VAL A 896 3.07 22.12 -12.50
CA VAL A 896 2.23 22.81 -13.51
C VAL A 896 0.95 23.42 -12.94
N ARG A 897 0.74 23.34 -11.62
CA ARG A 897 -0.47 23.86 -10.95
C ARG A 897 -0.58 25.37 -11.11
N GLY A 898 -1.79 25.83 -11.41
CA GLY A 898 -2.05 27.24 -11.77
C GLY A 898 -1.90 27.53 -13.26
N GLY A 899 -1.45 26.56 -14.07
CA GLY A 899 -1.23 26.77 -15.51
C GLY A 899 0.15 27.34 -15.85
N VAL A 900 1.15 27.07 -15.01
CA VAL A 900 2.53 27.56 -15.16
C VAL A 900 3.44 26.49 -15.75
N GLU A 901 4.59 26.90 -16.32
CA GLU A 901 5.55 25.95 -16.89
C GLU A 901 6.29 25.13 -15.83
N ALA A 902 6.66 23.89 -16.16
CA ALA A 902 7.50 23.04 -15.31
C ALA A 902 8.85 22.74 -15.99
N ARG A 903 9.93 22.75 -15.19
CA ARG A 903 11.26 22.30 -15.64
C ARG A 903 11.61 20.97 -14.99
N VAL A 904 11.98 19.99 -15.81
CA VAL A 904 12.31 18.62 -15.37
C VAL A 904 13.73 18.28 -15.81
N VAL A 905 14.57 17.91 -14.85
CA VAL A 905 15.96 17.50 -15.08
C VAL A 905 16.11 16.02 -14.73
N LEU A 906 16.49 15.22 -15.72
CA LEU A 906 16.76 13.80 -15.54
C LEU A 906 18.27 13.58 -15.39
N VAL A 907 18.67 13.12 -14.20
CA VAL A 907 20.09 13.09 -13.78
C VAL A 907 20.72 11.71 -13.94
N ASP A 908 19.96 10.66 -13.74
CA ASP A 908 20.46 9.29 -13.81
C ASP A 908 20.74 8.86 -15.26
N ALA A 909 21.94 8.37 -15.56
CA ALA A 909 22.27 7.82 -16.87
C ALA A 909 21.34 6.65 -17.28
N ALA A 910 20.70 6.00 -16.30
CA ALA A 910 19.73 4.94 -16.53
C ALA A 910 18.47 5.35 -17.31
N PHE A 911 18.16 6.64 -17.44
CA PHE A 911 17.01 7.12 -18.24
C PHE A 911 17.24 6.95 -19.75
N ALA A 912 18.47 7.13 -20.23
CA ALA A 912 18.87 6.96 -21.62
C ALA A 912 20.35 6.50 -21.71
N PRO A 913 20.61 5.20 -21.43
CA PRO A 913 21.98 4.67 -21.29
C PRO A 913 22.85 4.81 -22.55
N GLY A 914 22.28 4.62 -23.74
CA GLY A 914 22.98 4.78 -25.01
C GLY A 914 23.40 6.23 -25.24
N THR A 915 22.47 7.16 -24.98
CA THR A 915 22.71 8.62 -25.07
C THR A 915 23.80 9.06 -24.09
N ALA A 916 23.77 8.55 -22.85
CA ALA A 916 24.80 8.86 -21.84
C ALA A 916 26.20 8.41 -22.29
N LYS A 917 26.33 7.19 -22.84
CA LYS A 917 27.60 6.67 -23.38
C LYS A 917 28.09 7.44 -24.60
N ALA A 918 27.18 7.82 -25.50
CA ALA A 918 27.54 8.61 -26.68
C ALA A 918 28.12 9.97 -26.28
N LEU A 919 27.59 10.60 -25.23
CA LEU A 919 28.09 11.88 -24.69
C LEU A 919 29.45 11.77 -23.98
N GLU A 920 29.78 10.60 -23.44
CA GLU A 920 31.12 10.29 -22.90
C GLU A 920 32.15 10.21 -24.05
N GLN A 921 31.82 9.47 -25.12
CA GLN A 921 32.73 9.24 -26.26
C GLN A 921 33.00 10.51 -27.08
N GLN A 922 32.06 11.46 -27.14
CA GLN A 922 32.24 12.74 -27.85
C GLN A 922 33.32 13.66 -27.23
N LYS A 923 33.72 13.45 -25.97
CA LYS A 923 34.77 14.24 -25.30
C LYS A 923 36.19 13.66 -25.48
N ILE A 924 36.37 12.48 -26.11
CA ILE A 924 37.69 11.88 -26.37
C ILE A 924 38.18 12.26 -27.78
N PRO A 925 39.23 13.09 -27.94
CA PRO A 925 39.72 13.46 -29.27
C PRO A 925 40.30 12.26 -30.03
N GLY A 926 39.77 11.96 -31.22
CA GLY A 926 40.37 11.04 -32.19
C GLY A 926 39.78 9.62 -32.30
N GLN A 927 38.75 9.28 -31.52
CA GLN A 927 38.08 7.99 -31.62
C GLN A 927 36.85 8.09 -32.56
N LYS A 928 36.80 7.26 -33.62
CA LYS A 928 35.60 7.15 -34.46
C LYS A 928 34.46 6.61 -33.61
N VAL A 929 33.39 7.39 -33.46
CA VAL A 929 32.12 6.98 -32.85
C VAL A 929 31.59 5.78 -33.64
N LEU A 930 31.51 4.61 -33.01
CA LEU A 930 30.73 3.49 -33.53
C LEU A 930 29.25 3.86 -33.32
N VAL A 931 28.54 4.10 -34.43
CA VAL A 931 27.14 4.59 -34.50
C VAL A 931 26.12 3.52 -34.06
N THR A 932 26.47 2.64 -33.12
CA THR A 932 25.64 1.50 -32.69
C THR A 932 24.98 1.68 -31.33
N ASP A 933 25.35 2.71 -30.55
CA ASP A 933 24.83 2.93 -29.19
C ASP A 933 23.61 3.89 -29.17
N HIS A 934 22.65 3.69 -30.07
CA HIS A 934 21.37 4.40 -30.00
C HIS A 934 20.46 3.76 -28.96
N ASP A 935 19.78 4.57 -28.14
CA ASP A 935 18.74 4.07 -27.25
C ASP A 935 17.56 3.53 -28.04
N ASP A 936 17.01 2.42 -27.57
CA ASP A 936 15.75 1.86 -28.03
C ASP A 936 14.76 1.75 -26.86
N VAL A 937 13.58 1.18 -27.13
CA VAL A 937 12.52 1.00 -26.13
C VAL A 937 12.91 -0.04 -25.06
N GLN A 938 13.85 -0.93 -25.37
CA GLN A 938 14.37 -1.93 -24.43
C GLN A 938 15.43 -1.35 -23.49
N THR A 939 16.14 -0.29 -23.91
CA THR A 939 17.17 0.37 -23.10
C THR A 939 16.67 1.61 -22.36
N SER A 940 15.83 2.45 -22.99
CA SER A 940 15.41 3.74 -22.46
C SER A 940 13.93 3.77 -22.04
N LEU A 941 13.69 4.21 -20.80
CA LEU A 941 12.35 4.47 -20.28
C LEU A 941 11.63 5.57 -21.07
N LEU A 942 12.35 6.63 -21.46
CA LEU A 942 11.76 7.79 -22.14
C LEU A 942 11.25 7.43 -23.54
N LEU A 943 12.01 6.60 -24.27
CA LEU A 943 11.57 6.12 -25.58
C LEU A 943 10.38 5.18 -25.46
N SER A 944 10.35 4.32 -24.43
CA SER A 944 9.18 3.48 -24.16
C SER A 944 7.94 4.30 -23.85
N ILE A 945 8.04 5.35 -23.01
CA ILE A 945 6.93 6.26 -22.74
C ILE A 945 6.44 6.94 -24.04
N ARG A 946 7.38 7.42 -24.86
CA ARG A 946 7.07 8.09 -26.12
C ARG A 946 6.35 7.18 -27.12
N GLU A 947 6.74 5.92 -27.21
CA GLU A 947 6.09 4.93 -28.07
C GLU A 947 4.68 4.59 -27.56
N VAL A 948 4.56 4.21 -26.29
CA VAL A 948 3.28 3.81 -25.67
C VAL A 948 2.23 4.92 -25.77
N LEU A 949 2.62 6.18 -25.52
CA LEU A 949 1.70 7.32 -25.70
C LEU A 949 1.50 7.68 -27.18
N GLY A 950 2.51 7.46 -28.03
CA GLY A 950 2.47 7.71 -29.46
C GLY A 950 1.40 6.89 -30.18
N ASP A 951 1.14 5.66 -29.73
CA ASP A 951 0.09 4.80 -30.30
C ASP A 951 -1.32 5.40 -30.15
N TYR A 952 -1.56 6.22 -29.13
CA TYR A 952 -2.83 6.93 -28.92
C TYR A 952 -2.87 8.31 -29.59
N LEU A 953 -1.72 8.99 -29.67
CA LEU A 953 -1.64 10.40 -30.09
C LEU A 953 -1.34 10.58 -31.59
N THR A 954 -0.81 9.56 -32.28
CA THR A 954 -0.46 9.65 -33.70
C THR A 954 -1.55 9.04 -34.59
N THR A 955 -2.00 9.84 -35.57
CA THR A 955 -3.16 9.55 -36.43
C THR A 955 -3.01 8.31 -37.33
N GLY A 956 -1.80 7.77 -37.51
CA GLY A 956 -1.52 6.61 -38.37
C GLY A 956 -1.64 5.24 -37.68
N ARG A 957 -1.63 5.18 -36.33
CA ARG A 957 -1.74 3.94 -35.53
C ARG A 957 -3.00 3.88 -34.66
N ALA A 958 -3.76 4.97 -34.59
CA ALA A 958 -5.02 5.08 -33.84
C ALA A 958 -6.16 4.16 -34.32
N GLY A 959 -5.93 3.27 -35.29
CA GLY A 959 -6.92 2.30 -35.76
C GLY A 959 -7.18 1.13 -34.80
N GLU A 960 -6.27 0.88 -33.85
CA GLU A 960 -6.39 -0.22 -32.87
C GLU A 960 -7.10 0.18 -31.57
N HIS A 961 -7.16 1.48 -31.25
CA HIS A 961 -7.77 2.01 -30.02
C HIS A 961 -9.05 2.81 -30.31
N SER A 962 -9.96 2.85 -29.35
CA SER A 962 -11.21 3.60 -29.53
C SER A 962 -10.96 5.11 -29.51
N ALA A 963 -11.74 5.87 -30.28
CA ALA A 963 -11.62 7.33 -30.29
C ALA A 963 -11.81 7.98 -28.91
N ARG A 964 -12.59 7.34 -28.03
CA ARG A 964 -12.78 7.77 -26.64
C ARG A 964 -11.46 7.69 -25.86
N GLU A 965 -10.71 6.62 -26.02
CA GLU A 965 -9.42 6.42 -25.35
C GLU A 965 -8.36 7.40 -25.87
N CYS A 966 -8.28 7.58 -27.20
CA CYS A 966 -7.40 8.57 -27.80
C CYS A 966 -7.70 9.99 -27.29
N ALA A 967 -8.98 10.37 -27.15
CA ALA A 967 -9.37 11.65 -26.59
C ALA A 967 -8.88 11.80 -25.13
N ILE A 968 -9.08 10.77 -24.29
CA ILE A 968 -8.65 10.78 -22.89
C ILE A 968 -7.13 10.92 -22.76
N VAL A 969 -6.35 10.15 -23.53
CA VAL A 969 -4.87 10.23 -23.51
C VAL A 969 -4.39 11.60 -23.96
N THR A 970 -5.01 12.16 -24.99
CA THR A 970 -4.71 13.50 -25.47
C THR A 970 -4.91 14.54 -24.38
N SER A 971 -6.02 14.46 -23.64
CA SER A 971 -6.29 15.38 -22.54
C SER A 971 -5.29 15.23 -21.39
N LEU A 972 -4.96 14.00 -20.99
CA LEU A 972 -4.15 13.75 -19.80
C LEU A 972 -2.64 13.88 -20.02
N TYR A 973 -2.13 13.35 -21.12
CA TYR A 973 -0.70 13.04 -21.28
C TYR A 973 -0.02 13.75 -22.47
N ALA A 974 -0.77 14.46 -23.33
CA ALA A 974 -0.17 15.17 -24.46
C ALA A 974 0.95 16.16 -24.05
N PRO A 975 0.83 16.96 -22.98
CA PRO A 975 1.90 17.89 -22.60
C PRO A 975 3.22 17.16 -22.27
N LEU A 976 3.12 16.02 -21.58
CA LEU A 976 4.28 15.20 -21.24
C LEU A 976 4.89 14.56 -22.49
N TRP A 977 4.05 14.02 -23.39
CA TRP A 977 4.52 13.42 -24.63
C TRP A 977 5.27 14.44 -25.50
N HIS A 978 4.75 15.66 -25.64
CA HIS A 978 5.42 16.73 -26.38
C HIS A 978 6.76 17.13 -25.74
N ALA A 979 6.82 17.24 -24.41
CA ALA A 979 8.06 17.54 -23.71
C ALA A 979 9.13 16.45 -23.92
N ILE A 980 8.74 15.17 -23.86
CA ILE A 980 9.64 14.04 -24.10
C ILE A 980 10.06 13.97 -25.57
N ASP A 981 9.13 14.15 -26.52
CA ASP A 981 9.42 14.14 -27.97
C ASP A 981 10.41 15.25 -28.33
N ARG A 982 10.28 16.46 -27.75
CA ARG A 982 11.27 17.54 -27.90
C ARG A 982 12.63 17.16 -27.31
N CYS A 983 12.65 16.63 -26.08
CA CYS A 983 13.90 16.24 -25.41
C CYS A 983 14.67 15.17 -26.19
N VAL A 984 13.96 14.19 -26.77
CA VAL A 984 14.59 13.09 -27.53
C VAL A 984 15.10 13.56 -28.89
N ARG A 985 14.38 14.47 -29.58
CA ARG A 985 14.79 14.97 -30.91
C ARG A 985 15.94 15.97 -30.84
N THR A 986 15.99 16.79 -29.80
CA THR A 986 17.05 17.76 -29.55
C THR A 986 17.61 17.54 -28.15
N PRO A 987 18.55 16.58 -27.96
CA PRO A 987 19.21 16.42 -26.67
C PRO A 987 20.03 17.68 -26.40
N THR A 988 19.49 18.59 -25.58
CA THR A 988 20.21 19.77 -25.11
C THR A 988 21.27 19.31 -24.12
N ASN A 989 22.55 19.49 -24.46
CA ASN A 989 23.62 19.33 -23.49
C ASN A 989 23.53 20.48 -22.49
N GLY A 990 23.34 20.17 -21.21
CA GLY A 990 23.37 21.14 -20.10
C GLY A 990 24.70 21.91 -19.95
N ASP A 991 25.72 21.61 -20.76
CA ASP A 991 27.00 22.34 -20.84
C ASP A 991 26.92 23.62 -21.72
N SER A 992 25.72 24.03 -22.17
CA SER A 992 25.52 25.21 -23.04
C SER A 992 24.72 26.35 -22.40
N LEU A 993 24.74 26.46 -21.07
CA LEU A 993 24.15 27.55 -20.29
C LEU A 993 25.21 28.44 -19.63
#